data_AF-A0A0K2LBB7-F1
#
_entry.id   AF-A0A0K2LBB7-F1
#
_cell.length_a   1.000
_cell.length_b   1.000
_cell.length_c   1.000
_cell.angle_alpha   90.00
_cell.angle_beta   90.00
_cell.angle_gamma   90.00
#
_symmetry.space_group_name_H-M   'P 1'
#
loop_
_entity.id
_entity.type
_entity.pdbx_description
1 polymer ?
#
loop_
_entity_poly.entity_id
_entity_poly.type
_entity_poly.pdbx_seq_one_letter_code
_entity_poly.pdbx_strand_id
1 'polypeptide(L)'
;MESDISQREFENQELAKTAAEEAIVLLQNKNKTLPLRNKTVALYGHGAFATVKGGTGSGDVNQRSVINIMQGLEDNGFTIVSKSWLVRLQRYYQKEQSIYEDKLKDDPMSLLAPAFNFKDPEIAEFDDATTGIYVISRSSGENYDRRNHKGDFRLTDNELANIKAMSAYYNHSIVLLNVGGVIDTSFIDECPTLDSVVLVSQLGMMSGKAVADILDGTKSPSGKLTDTWAYSYHDYPTSENFGMANPEYNEGIFVGYRYFDSFGIKPRFEFGYGQSYADFFIKTQKVNVNEKRIRLQVNVENTTESFSGQETVQVYVSKPQTEIPVPYQDLVEYSKTTNLRPHAQQTLEFEVPINDLSVFDTELGAYVLVPGTYLVRVGSSSRQTDVVASFKLDEKVVLKKVENVLKPRIDPTTLLKANVALKQVSGVPFFILKAANFNEPEFVQYQESSDVTTFVAEREDLPGKGLDQVIEHVRNAEGKTLKDVADGDVELAEFIASLSEQDLVNLVEGQMSSVKNNMVGISSDIVPGAAGQTGADMGKRIPSVVMADGPAGIRVDPVFERNQQTITHYATAWPIGTALAQTWNKDLLEKVGFAVGTEMKEFGVDLWLAPGMNIHRDPLGGRNFEYFAEDPYLSGTMAAFETKGVQAHDKLGVTLKHFLGNNQESFRNFGNSIIGEQALREIYLRNFEIAVKLGHPMAIMSSYNRVNGIFSAANFELLTNVLRDEWHFQGTVMTDWFSAADPKQSMHSGNDLIMPGNSKSELMSAVSDFGPEFDEQGKIKVKTDYDLLKKKFVETEMWNDFIVDSDGEVIVKVRVDSDSRLRDRIKDWVYNGEAQIVDDNHILLTGKWEDNNDMYLGDLQKSAINVLKMVLKLKY
;
A
#
# COMPACT_ATOMS: atom_id res chain seq x y z
N MET A 1 -16.32 -32.79 6.00
CA MET A 1 -15.96 -32.69 7.43
C MET A 1 -15.16 -31.41 7.54
N GLU A 2 -15.62 -30.43 8.32
CA GLU A 2 -14.78 -29.27 8.61
C GLU A 2 -13.51 -29.76 9.30
N SER A 3 -12.35 -29.35 8.80
CA SER A 3 -11.07 -29.62 9.46
C SER A 3 -11.03 -28.90 10.80
N ASP A 4 -10.48 -29.56 11.83
CA ASP A 4 -10.21 -28.94 13.13
C ASP A 4 -9.34 -27.67 12.94
N ILE A 5 -9.50 -26.69 13.82
CA ILE A 5 -8.66 -25.49 13.84
C ILE A 5 -7.20 -25.88 14.07
N SER A 6 -6.30 -25.41 13.22
CA SER A 6 -4.86 -25.65 13.39
C SER A 6 -4.28 -24.83 14.55
N GLN A 7 -3.12 -25.27 15.08
CA GLN A 7 -2.39 -24.51 16.10
C GLN A 7 -2.01 -23.11 15.60
N ARG A 8 -1.60 -22.99 14.33
CA ARG A 8 -1.31 -21.70 13.69
C ARG A 8 -2.53 -20.78 13.68
N GLU A 9 -3.70 -21.29 13.29
CA GLU A 9 -4.94 -20.49 13.31
C GLU A 9 -5.26 -20.00 14.72
N PHE A 10 -5.05 -20.82 15.75
CA PHE A 10 -5.26 -20.40 17.15
C PHE A 10 -4.28 -19.30 17.58
N GLU A 11 -2.98 -19.48 17.32
CA GLU A 11 -1.95 -18.49 17.66
C GLU A 11 -2.16 -17.16 16.93
N ASN A 12 -2.49 -17.22 15.64
CA ASN A 12 -2.78 -16.04 14.85
C ASN A 12 -4.06 -15.34 15.30
N GLN A 13 -5.10 -16.07 15.73
CA GLN A 13 -6.30 -15.47 16.31
C GLN A 13 -5.99 -14.68 17.59
N GLU A 14 -5.17 -15.22 18.49
CA GLU A 14 -4.79 -14.51 19.72
C GLU A 14 -3.92 -13.28 19.44
N LEU A 15 -3.01 -13.36 18.46
CA LEU A 15 -2.22 -12.21 18.02
C LEU A 15 -3.09 -11.16 17.32
N ALA A 16 -4.00 -11.57 16.44
CA ALA A 16 -4.93 -10.67 15.75
C ALA A 16 -5.85 -9.95 16.76
N LYS A 17 -6.30 -10.65 17.81
CA LYS A 17 -7.04 -10.06 18.92
C LYS A 17 -6.19 -9.03 19.69
N THR A 18 -4.93 -9.35 19.98
CA THR A 18 -4.00 -8.41 20.62
C THR A 18 -3.80 -7.15 19.78
N ALA A 19 -3.61 -7.30 18.47
CA ALA A 19 -3.49 -6.17 17.56
C ALA A 19 -4.78 -5.34 17.47
N ALA A 20 -5.93 -6.00 17.43
CA ALA A 20 -7.24 -5.36 17.47
C ALA A 20 -7.45 -4.53 18.76
N GLU A 21 -7.10 -5.09 19.92
CA GLU A 21 -7.18 -4.41 21.21
C GLU A 21 -6.28 -3.17 21.31
N GLU A 22 -5.04 -3.26 20.81
CA GLU A 22 -4.09 -2.14 20.83
C GLU A 22 -4.41 -1.06 19.78
N ALA A 23 -5.21 -1.37 18.77
CA ALA A 23 -5.62 -0.45 17.71
C ALA A 23 -6.82 0.43 18.08
N ILE A 24 -7.71 -0.04 18.97
CA ILE A 24 -8.92 0.69 19.34
C ILE A 24 -8.57 2.04 20.00
N VAL A 25 -9.12 3.14 19.44
CA VAL A 25 -8.88 4.50 19.92
C VAL A 25 -10.12 5.03 20.65
N LEU A 26 -9.96 5.38 21.93
CA LEU A 26 -11.00 6.06 22.69
C LEU A 26 -10.97 7.55 22.37
N LEU A 27 -11.99 8.05 21.65
CA LEU A 27 -12.06 9.45 21.23
C LEU A 27 -12.73 10.34 22.27
N GLN A 28 -13.75 9.81 22.96
CA GLN A 28 -14.50 10.54 23.98
C GLN A 28 -15.01 9.60 25.06
N ASN A 29 -14.98 10.03 26.33
CA ASN A 29 -15.58 9.32 27.47
C ASN A 29 -16.00 10.32 28.58
N LYS A 30 -16.98 11.19 28.30
CA LYS A 30 -17.31 12.38 29.13
C LYS A 30 -17.57 12.05 30.61
N ASN A 31 -18.40 11.05 30.86
CA ASN A 31 -18.86 10.68 32.21
C ASN A 31 -18.08 9.50 32.81
N LYS A 32 -16.94 9.13 32.21
CA LYS A 32 -16.22 7.89 32.54
C LYS A 32 -17.14 6.66 32.51
N THR A 33 -18.07 6.65 31.54
CA THR A 33 -19.02 5.56 31.28
C THR A 33 -18.29 4.27 30.96
N LEU A 34 -17.19 4.37 30.22
CA LEU A 34 -16.31 3.26 29.92
C LEU A 34 -15.16 3.16 30.93
N PRO A 35 -14.78 1.93 31.37
CA PRO A 35 -15.40 0.66 31.03
C PRO A 35 -16.76 0.44 31.72
N LEU A 36 -17.62 -0.37 31.10
CA LEU A 36 -18.99 -0.66 31.54
C LEU A 36 -18.99 -1.53 32.80
N ARG A 37 -19.70 -1.05 33.83
CA ARG A 37 -19.92 -1.84 35.07
C ARG A 37 -21.13 -2.77 34.98
N ASN A 38 -22.09 -2.45 34.13
CA ASN A 38 -23.28 -3.24 33.88
C ASN A 38 -23.25 -3.76 32.45
N LYS A 39 -23.29 -5.08 32.29
CA LYS A 39 -23.23 -5.74 30.98
C LYS A 39 -24.59 -5.90 30.30
N THR A 40 -25.67 -5.31 30.86
CA THR A 40 -26.98 -5.24 30.21
C THR A 40 -27.08 -3.99 29.35
N VAL A 41 -27.14 -4.17 28.03
CA VAL A 41 -27.06 -3.08 27.03
C VAL A 41 -28.16 -3.20 25.97
N ALA A 42 -28.60 -2.06 25.44
CA ALA A 42 -29.35 -1.99 24.20
C ALA A 42 -28.38 -1.71 23.05
N LEU A 43 -28.20 -2.67 22.14
CA LEU A 43 -27.30 -2.59 21.00
C LEU A 43 -28.07 -2.27 19.71
N TYR A 44 -27.54 -1.36 18.91
CA TYR A 44 -28.17 -0.82 17.70
C TYR A 44 -27.18 -0.67 16.53
N GLY A 45 -27.74 -0.40 15.35
CA GLY A 45 -27.01 -0.26 14.09
C GLY A 45 -26.71 -1.62 13.46
N HIS A 46 -26.82 -1.71 12.13
CA HIS A 46 -26.53 -2.96 11.42
C HIS A 46 -25.09 -3.45 11.64
N GLY A 47 -24.14 -2.54 11.89
CA GLY A 47 -22.73 -2.84 12.17
C GLY A 47 -22.50 -3.77 13.36
N ALA A 48 -23.49 -3.91 14.26
CA ALA A 48 -23.45 -4.85 15.38
C ALA A 48 -23.31 -6.31 14.92
N PHE A 49 -24.07 -6.72 13.90
CA PHE A 49 -24.02 -8.08 13.34
C PHE A 49 -23.32 -8.14 11.97
N ALA A 50 -23.27 -7.02 11.24
CA ALA A 50 -22.57 -6.84 9.97
C ALA A 50 -21.28 -6.02 10.17
N THR A 51 -20.48 -6.41 11.16
CA THR A 51 -19.20 -5.76 11.45
C THR A 51 -18.26 -5.89 10.26
N VAL A 52 -17.73 -4.76 9.79
CA VAL A 52 -16.78 -4.69 8.69
C VAL A 52 -15.40 -5.08 9.22
N LYS A 53 -14.89 -6.23 8.76
CA LYS A 53 -13.58 -6.76 9.15
C LYS A 53 -12.40 -6.02 8.49
N GLY A 54 -12.63 -5.48 7.28
CA GLY A 54 -11.65 -4.80 6.43
C GLY A 54 -12.33 -4.23 5.18
N GLY A 55 -11.58 -3.54 4.33
CA GLY A 55 -12.06 -3.04 3.05
C GLY A 55 -12.25 -4.13 2.00
N THR A 56 -12.73 -3.75 0.82
CA THR A 56 -13.00 -4.66 -0.32
C THR A 56 -11.82 -4.71 -1.30
N GLY A 57 -11.94 -5.48 -2.38
CA GLY A 57 -10.94 -5.52 -3.47
C GLY A 57 -9.80 -6.50 -3.22
N SER A 58 -8.60 -6.16 -3.67
CA SER A 58 -7.40 -6.99 -3.51
C SER A 58 -7.06 -7.27 -2.04
N GLY A 59 -7.34 -6.33 -1.13
CA GLY A 59 -7.08 -6.45 0.31
C GLY A 59 -7.98 -7.40 1.12
N ASP A 60 -8.94 -8.11 0.51
CA ASP A 60 -9.81 -9.05 1.21
C ASP A 60 -9.13 -10.42 1.46
N VAL A 61 -9.62 -11.17 2.46
CA VAL A 61 -9.01 -12.39 2.98
C VAL A 61 -10.04 -13.51 3.11
N ASN A 62 -9.62 -14.75 2.84
CA ASN A 62 -10.43 -15.94 3.03
C ASN A 62 -10.16 -16.59 4.40
N GLN A 63 -10.88 -16.12 5.42
CA GLN A 63 -10.80 -16.63 6.79
C GLN A 63 -11.87 -17.67 7.12
N ARG A 64 -11.64 -18.48 8.18
CA ARG A 64 -12.59 -19.48 8.67
C ARG A 64 -13.88 -18.87 9.21
N SER A 65 -13.75 -17.83 10.02
CA SER A 65 -14.88 -17.15 10.66
C SER A 65 -14.48 -15.74 11.09
N VAL A 66 -15.49 -14.90 11.38
CA VAL A 66 -15.33 -13.55 11.92
C VAL A 66 -16.25 -13.41 13.12
N ILE A 67 -15.71 -12.93 14.23
CA ILE A 67 -16.51 -12.60 15.42
C ILE A 67 -16.98 -11.14 15.25
N ASN A 68 -18.26 -10.96 14.92
CA ASN A 68 -18.88 -9.63 14.90
C ASN A 68 -19.11 -9.08 16.32
N ILE A 69 -19.41 -7.78 16.44
CA ILE A 69 -19.54 -7.10 17.74
C ILE A 69 -20.64 -7.71 18.61
N MET A 70 -21.80 -8.03 18.04
CA MET A 70 -22.91 -8.65 18.77
C MET A 70 -22.47 -10.00 19.37
N GLN A 71 -21.82 -10.86 18.58
CA GLN A 71 -21.31 -12.15 19.04
C GLN A 71 -20.24 -11.97 20.12
N GLY A 72 -19.28 -11.06 19.92
CA GLY A 72 -18.21 -10.82 20.89
C GLY A 72 -18.72 -10.33 22.25
N LEU A 73 -19.76 -9.49 22.26
CA LEU A 73 -20.43 -9.08 23.49
C LEU A 73 -21.14 -10.24 24.18
N GLU A 74 -21.87 -11.08 23.44
CA GLU A 74 -22.55 -12.26 24.00
C GLU A 74 -21.55 -13.27 24.59
N ASP A 75 -20.47 -13.55 23.86
CA ASP A 75 -19.38 -14.43 24.30
C ASP A 75 -18.71 -13.91 25.58
N ASN A 76 -18.71 -12.59 25.79
CA ASN A 76 -18.16 -11.93 26.97
C ASN A 76 -19.23 -11.63 28.05
N GLY A 77 -20.37 -12.32 27.98
CA GLY A 77 -21.41 -12.30 29.03
C GLY A 77 -22.28 -11.04 29.05
N PHE A 78 -22.34 -10.27 27.97
CA PHE A 78 -23.29 -9.16 27.86
C PHE A 78 -24.71 -9.66 27.58
N THR A 79 -25.67 -9.01 28.24
CA THR A 79 -27.10 -9.21 27.97
C THR A 79 -27.58 -8.13 27.01
N ILE A 80 -27.89 -8.51 25.77
CA ILE A 80 -28.36 -7.60 24.73
C ILE A 80 -29.89 -7.58 24.70
N VAL A 81 -30.51 -6.58 25.32
CA VAL A 81 -31.98 -6.51 25.45
C VAL A 81 -32.68 -6.29 24.10
N SER A 82 -31.99 -5.66 23.15
CA SER A 82 -32.46 -5.40 21.79
C SER A 82 -32.24 -6.57 20.81
N LYS A 83 -31.74 -7.73 21.25
CA LYS A 83 -31.34 -8.85 20.36
C LYS A 83 -32.45 -9.28 19.40
N SER A 84 -33.69 -9.37 19.88
CA SER A 84 -34.82 -9.79 19.02
C SER A 84 -35.09 -8.81 17.87
N TRP A 85 -34.83 -7.51 18.08
CA TRP A 85 -34.91 -6.48 17.06
C TRP A 85 -33.74 -6.59 16.08
N LEU A 86 -32.50 -6.77 16.58
CA LEU A 86 -31.31 -6.96 15.75
C LEU A 86 -31.41 -8.20 14.85
N VAL A 87 -31.93 -9.32 15.34
CA VAL A 87 -32.13 -10.54 14.52
C VAL A 87 -33.14 -10.32 13.38
N ARG A 88 -34.16 -9.48 13.59
CA ARG A 88 -35.09 -9.11 12.50
C ARG A 88 -34.41 -8.20 11.48
N LEU A 89 -33.62 -7.23 11.96
CA LEU A 89 -32.83 -6.35 11.09
C LEU A 89 -31.81 -7.13 10.27
N GLN A 90 -31.13 -8.11 10.87
CA GLN A 90 -30.17 -8.99 10.20
C GLN A 90 -30.79 -9.75 9.02
N ARG A 91 -31.99 -10.30 9.19
CA ARG A 91 -32.70 -10.98 8.09
C ARG A 91 -33.03 -10.01 6.95
N TYR A 92 -33.38 -8.78 7.28
CA TYR A 92 -33.66 -7.76 6.27
C TYR A 92 -32.37 -7.32 5.55
N TYR A 93 -31.30 -7.07 6.30
CA TYR A 93 -29.97 -6.77 5.77
C TYR A 93 -29.49 -7.86 4.80
N GLN A 94 -29.55 -9.13 5.19
CA GLN A 94 -29.13 -10.26 4.36
C GLN A 94 -29.92 -10.36 3.05
N LYS A 95 -31.22 -10.05 3.09
CA LYS A 95 -32.05 -10.00 1.88
C LYS A 95 -31.58 -8.89 0.93
N GLU A 96 -31.35 -7.67 1.43
CA GLU A 96 -30.90 -6.55 0.61
C GLU A 96 -29.48 -6.77 0.06
N GLN A 97 -28.60 -7.37 0.86
CA GLN A 97 -27.25 -7.73 0.45
C GLN A 97 -27.28 -8.78 -0.67
N SER A 98 -28.08 -9.85 -0.54
CA SER A 98 -28.22 -10.86 -1.59
C SER A 98 -28.75 -10.26 -2.90
N ILE A 99 -29.69 -9.30 -2.83
CA ILE A 99 -30.17 -8.58 -4.02
C ILE A 99 -29.06 -7.74 -4.67
N TYR A 100 -28.15 -7.18 -3.87
CA TYR A 100 -27.00 -6.44 -4.37
C TYR A 100 -25.98 -7.37 -5.04
N GLU A 101 -25.61 -8.46 -4.38
CA GLU A 101 -24.67 -9.47 -4.89
C GLU A 101 -25.19 -10.15 -6.16
N ASP A 102 -26.48 -10.47 -6.23
CA ASP A 102 -27.13 -11.05 -7.41
C ASP A 102 -27.05 -10.14 -8.65
N LYS A 103 -26.97 -8.82 -8.47
CA LYS A 103 -26.76 -7.86 -9.57
C LYS A 103 -25.33 -7.87 -10.10
N LEU A 104 -24.37 -8.33 -9.29
CA LEU A 104 -22.94 -8.34 -9.60
C LEU A 104 -22.43 -9.70 -10.07
N LYS A 105 -23.18 -10.80 -9.88
CA LYS A 105 -22.71 -12.17 -10.13
C LYS A 105 -22.15 -12.44 -11.53
N ASP A 106 -22.66 -11.74 -12.54
CA ASP A 106 -22.26 -11.88 -13.94
C ASP A 106 -21.31 -10.76 -14.40
N ASP A 107 -20.92 -9.85 -13.50
CA ASP A 107 -19.98 -8.76 -13.77
C ASP A 107 -18.53 -9.23 -13.54
N PRO A 108 -17.68 -9.25 -14.59
CA PRO A 108 -16.26 -9.61 -14.46
C PRO A 108 -15.47 -8.65 -13.56
N MET A 109 -16.03 -7.46 -13.25
CA MET A 109 -15.46 -6.46 -12.36
C MET A 109 -16.12 -6.43 -10.97
N SER A 110 -16.94 -7.42 -10.63
CA SER A 110 -17.69 -7.50 -9.37
C SER A 110 -16.83 -7.38 -8.11
N LEU A 111 -15.60 -7.92 -8.13
CA LEU A 111 -14.62 -7.80 -7.03
C LEU A 111 -14.19 -6.36 -6.76
N LEU A 112 -14.32 -5.49 -7.76
CA LEU A 112 -13.97 -4.08 -7.69
C LEU A 112 -15.22 -3.21 -7.57
N ALA A 113 -16.43 -3.77 -7.41
CA ALA A 113 -17.64 -3.00 -7.28
C ALA A 113 -17.65 -2.13 -6.00
N PRO A 114 -18.43 -1.02 -5.98
CA PRO A 114 -18.58 -0.20 -4.78
C PRO A 114 -19.02 -1.03 -3.57
N ALA A 115 -18.65 -0.62 -2.36
CA ALA A 115 -19.11 -1.31 -1.17
C ALA A 115 -20.65 -1.28 -1.04
N PHE A 116 -21.24 -2.39 -0.57
CA PHE A 116 -22.67 -2.44 -0.24
C PHE A 116 -23.01 -1.41 0.83
N ASN A 117 -24.05 -0.61 0.59
CA ASN A 117 -24.52 0.42 1.52
C ASN A 117 -25.93 0.07 2.03
N PHE A 118 -26.12 0.17 3.34
CA PHE A 118 -27.38 -0.17 4.00
C PHE A 118 -27.87 1.00 4.85
N LYS A 119 -29.17 1.29 4.77
CA LYS A 119 -29.80 2.35 5.56
C LYS A 119 -30.49 1.75 6.78
N ASP A 120 -29.99 2.08 7.97
CA ASP A 120 -30.59 1.62 9.22
C ASP A 120 -32.05 2.10 9.38
N PRO A 121 -32.96 1.25 9.88
CA PRO A 121 -34.30 1.68 10.26
C PRO A 121 -34.28 2.47 11.57
N GLU A 122 -35.43 3.05 11.93
CA GLU A 122 -35.62 3.69 13.24
C GLU A 122 -35.44 2.67 14.38
N ILE A 123 -34.81 3.12 15.46
CA ILE A 123 -34.59 2.29 16.65
C ILE A 123 -35.84 2.19 17.54
N ALA A 124 -35.92 1.13 18.33
CA ALA A 124 -36.88 0.98 19.41
C ALA A 124 -36.20 1.21 20.77
N GLU A 125 -36.99 1.60 21.78
CA GLU A 125 -36.55 1.77 23.17
C GLU A 125 -36.69 0.46 23.96
N PHE A 126 -35.75 0.22 24.88
CA PHE A 126 -35.75 -0.98 25.74
C PHE A 126 -35.42 -0.56 27.18
N ASP A 127 -36.43 -0.53 28.05
CA ASP A 127 -36.34 -0.07 29.45
C ASP A 127 -35.42 -0.94 30.34
N ASP A 128 -35.18 -2.20 29.93
CA ASP A 128 -34.36 -3.15 30.68
C ASP A 128 -32.85 -2.82 30.65
N ALA A 129 -32.42 -1.87 29.81
CA ALA A 129 -31.04 -1.41 29.73
C ALA A 129 -30.90 0.07 30.13
N THR A 130 -29.80 0.39 30.79
CA THR A 130 -29.42 1.79 31.12
C THR A 130 -28.38 2.35 30.15
N THR A 131 -27.78 1.48 29.34
CA THR A 131 -26.74 1.82 28.36
C THR A 131 -27.19 1.48 26.95
N GLY A 132 -27.16 2.46 26.06
CA GLY A 132 -27.36 2.30 24.62
C GLY A 132 -26.03 2.33 23.87
N ILE A 133 -25.83 1.41 22.93
CA ILE A 133 -24.66 1.32 22.07
C ILE A 133 -25.11 1.34 20.61
N TYR A 134 -24.62 2.28 19.81
CA TYR A 134 -24.88 2.35 18.38
C TYR A 134 -23.60 2.04 17.58
N VAL A 135 -23.65 1.08 16.67
CA VAL A 135 -22.52 0.72 15.81
C VAL A 135 -22.70 1.31 14.42
N ILE A 136 -21.82 2.24 14.06
CA ILE A 136 -21.74 2.81 12.71
C ILE A 136 -20.68 2.03 11.94
N SER A 137 -21.05 1.54 10.75
CA SER A 137 -20.12 0.82 9.89
C SER A 137 -19.95 1.50 8.54
N ARG A 138 -18.72 1.56 8.05
CA ARG A 138 -18.37 2.01 6.69
C ARG A 138 -17.34 1.07 6.10
N SER A 139 -17.46 0.83 4.80
CA SER A 139 -16.45 0.14 4.00
C SER A 139 -16.11 1.00 2.79
N SER A 140 -14.88 0.88 2.33
CA SER A 140 -14.35 1.50 1.13
C SER A 140 -13.39 0.53 0.46
N GLY A 141 -12.92 0.86 -0.74
CA GLY A 141 -12.11 -0.06 -1.50
C GLY A 141 -11.56 0.53 -2.78
N GLU A 142 -10.96 -0.38 -3.52
CA GLU A 142 -10.30 -0.14 -4.78
C GLU A 142 -11.23 0.46 -5.85
N ASN A 143 -10.71 1.33 -6.73
CA ASN A 143 -11.39 2.04 -7.83
C ASN A 143 -12.40 3.14 -7.45
N TYR A 144 -12.81 3.24 -6.18
CA TYR A 144 -13.80 4.22 -5.75
C TYR A 144 -13.31 5.01 -4.55
N ASP A 145 -13.04 6.30 -4.78
CA ASP A 145 -12.90 7.22 -3.66
C ASP A 145 -14.21 7.38 -2.91
N ARG A 146 -14.07 7.59 -1.60
CA ARG A 146 -15.18 8.03 -0.75
C ARG A 146 -15.65 9.41 -1.17
N ARG A 147 -16.85 9.77 -0.73
CA ARG A 147 -17.49 11.04 -1.09
C ARG A 147 -18.00 11.74 0.16
N ASN A 148 -17.93 13.07 0.13
CA ASN A 148 -18.47 13.95 1.18
C ASN A 148 -20.02 14.02 1.14
N HIS A 149 -20.71 12.89 1.27
CA HIS A 149 -22.17 12.80 1.32
C HIS A 149 -22.65 11.87 2.44
N LYS A 150 -23.97 11.88 2.67
CA LYS A 150 -24.65 11.06 3.66
C LYS A 150 -24.55 9.57 3.30
N GLY A 151 -24.25 8.73 4.28
CA GLY A 151 -24.06 7.29 4.11
C GLY A 151 -22.67 6.87 3.63
N ASP A 152 -21.71 7.81 3.61
CA ASP A 152 -20.30 7.55 3.35
C ASP A 152 -19.47 8.34 4.38
N PHE A 153 -18.81 9.44 3.99
CA PHE A 153 -18.09 10.31 4.94
C PHE A 153 -19.03 10.91 5.99
N ARG A 154 -20.28 11.23 5.63
CA ARG A 154 -21.28 11.76 6.57
C ARG A 154 -22.26 10.67 7.02
N LEU A 155 -22.87 10.87 8.18
CA LEU A 155 -23.98 10.02 8.61
C LEU A 155 -25.21 10.19 7.70
N THR A 156 -25.99 9.13 7.57
CA THR A 156 -27.35 9.20 7.05
C THR A 156 -28.27 9.93 8.03
N ASP A 157 -29.40 10.42 7.52
CA ASP A 157 -30.40 11.06 8.38
C ASP A 157 -30.94 10.12 9.46
N ASN A 158 -31.07 8.83 9.14
CA ASN A 158 -31.55 7.83 10.10
C ASN A 158 -30.50 7.51 11.17
N GLU A 159 -29.22 7.36 10.81
CA GLU A 159 -28.16 7.15 11.81
C GLU A 159 -28.10 8.31 12.80
N LEU A 160 -28.11 9.54 12.30
CA LEU A 160 -28.10 10.73 13.16
C LEU A 160 -29.35 10.79 14.05
N ALA A 161 -30.54 10.55 13.50
CA ALA A 161 -31.78 10.53 14.27
C ALA A 161 -31.78 9.43 15.35
N ASN A 162 -31.27 8.24 15.02
CA ASN A 162 -31.16 7.12 15.95
C ASN A 162 -30.17 7.42 17.08
N ILE A 163 -29.01 8.01 16.78
CA ILE A 163 -28.03 8.40 17.81
C ILE A 163 -28.62 9.49 18.72
N LYS A 164 -29.36 10.45 18.17
CA LYS A 164 -30.08 11.47 18.96
C LYS A 164 -31.11 10.82 19.89
N ALA A 165 -31.94 9.92 19.38
CA ALA A 165 -32.94 9.22 20.19
C ALA A 165 -32.29 8.36 21.29
N MET A 166 -31.30 7.54 20.95
CA MET A 166 -30.57 6.70 21.91
C MET A 166 -29.90 7.54 22.99
N SER A 167 -29.19 8.60 22.63
CA SER A 167 -28.47 9.47 23.57
C SER A 167 -29.38 10.31 24.45
N ALA A 168 -30.64 10.53 24.07
CA ALA A 168 -31.63 11.20 24.90
C ALA A 168 -32.33 10.25 25.88
N TYR A 169 -32.45 8.97 25.52
CA TYR A 169 -33.21 7.98 26.28
C TYR A 169 -32.36 7.24 27.33
N TYR A 170 -31.14 6.82 26.98
CA TYR A 170 -30.27 6.05 27.88
C TYR A 170 -29.40 6.94 28.76
N ASN A 171 -29.17 6.52 30.02
CA ASN A 171 -28.26 7.20 30.95
C ASN A 171 -26.80 7.21 30.46
N HIS A 172 -26.46 6.19 29.70
CA HIS A 172 -25.13 5.98 29.13
C HIS A 172 -25.28 5.71 27.63
N SER A 173 -24.62 6.49 26.80
CA SER A 173 -24.75 6.41 25.34
C SER A 173 -23.39 6.33 24.65
N ILE A 174 -23.22 5.30 23.84
CA ILE A 174 -21.92 4.94 23.25
C ILE A 174 -22.09 4.79 21.75
N VAL A 175 -21.21 5.43 20.99
CA VAL A 175 -21.07 5.21 19.55
C VAL A 175 -19.77 4.46 19.28
N LEU A 176 -19.88 3.34 18.56
CA LEU A 176 -18.75 2.58 18.04
C LEU A 176 -18.60 2.87 16.54
N LEU A 177 -17.43 3.37 16.13
CA LEU A 177 -17.11 3.66 14.74
C LEU A 177 -16.29 2.53 14.13
N ASN A 178 -16.97 1.59 13.45
CA ASN A 178 -16.35 0.51 12.69
C ASN A 178 -16.12 0.97 11.23
N VAL A 179 -15.10 1.82 11.04
CA VAL A 179 -14.84 2.54 9.78
C VAL A 179 -13.37 2.41 9.36
N GLY A 180 -13.10 2.34 8.06
CA GLY A 180 -11.74 2.16 7.53
C GLY A 180 -10.89 3.44 7.45
N GLY A 181 -11.42 4.58 7.86
CA GLY A 181 -10.74 5.88 7.79
C GLY A 181 -11.60 6.99 8.37
N VAL A 182 -11.11 8.22 8.32
CA VAL A 182 -11.77 9.42 8.89
C VAL A 182 -13.21 9.56 8.37
N ILE A 183 -14.17 9.84 9.26
CA ILE A 183 -15.53 10.25 8.88
C ILE A 183 -15.89 11.57 9.55
N ASP A 184 -16.96 12.20 9.08
CA ASP A 184 -17.56 13.35 9.74
C ASP A 184 -18.02 12.98 11.15
N THR A 185 -17.65 13.82 12.11
CA THR A 185 -17.96 13.66 13.53
C THR A 185 -18.76 14.83 14.09
N SER A 186 -19.39 15.65 13.23
CA SER A 186 -20.29 16.73 13.64
C SER A 186 -21.42 16.25 14.56
N PHE A 187 -21.83 14.98 14.43
CA PHE A 187 -22.88 14.37 15.26
C PHE A 187 -22.56 14.43 16.77
N ILE A 188 -21.28 14.54 17.15
CA ILE A 188 -20.87 14.70 18.56
C ILE A 188 -21.40 16.02 19.12
N ASP A 189 -21.39 17.09 18.31
CA ASP A 189 -21.90 18.40 18.72
C ASP A 189 -23.43 18.44 18.66
N GLU A 190 -24.01 17.73 17.70
CA GLU A 190 -25.48 17.62 17.53
C GLU A 190 -26.16 16.72 18.57
N CYS A 191 -25.40 15.87 19.25
CA CYS A 191 -25.85 14.96 20.29
C CYS A 191 -25.10 15.26 21.60
N PRO A 192 -25.39 16.37 22.30
CA PRO A 192 -24.61 16.80 23.47
C PRO A 192 -24.62 15.78 24.62
N THR A 193 -25.70 14.98 24.72
CA THR A 193 -25.86 13.88 25.69
C THR A 193 -25.12 12.61 25.30
N LEU A 194 -24.52 12.54 24.11
CA LEU A 194 -23.66 11.42 23.73
C LEU A 194 -22.42 11.37 24.65
N ASP A 195 -22.25 10.27 25.39
CA ASP A 195 -21.21 10.13 26.40
C ASP A 195 -19.87 9.74 25.80
N SER A 196 -19.85 8.64 25.04
CA SER A 196 -18.62 8.00 24.61
C SER A 196 -18.61 7.72 23.12
N VAL A 197 -17.43 7.92 22.52
CA VAL A 197 -17.15 7.60 21.12
C VAL A 197 -15.87 6.79 21.07
N VAL A 198 -15.97 5.59 20.51
CA VAL A 198 -14.85 4.66 20.35
C VAL A 198 -14.63 4.43 18.87
N LEU A 199 -13.44 4.75 18.38
CA LEU A 199 -13.03 4.34 17.04
C LEU A 199 -12.58 2.89 17.11
N VAL A 200 -13.44 2.02 16.59
CA VAL A 200 -13.17 0.59 16.47
C VAL A 200 -12.30 0.31 15.25
N SER A 201 -12.34 1.15 14.22
CA SER A 201 -11.68 0.88 12.93
C SER A 201 -12.20 -0.42 12.30
N GLN A 202 -11.41 -1.12 11.49
CA GLN A 202 -11.73 -2.44 10.94
C GLN A 202 -10.65 -3.43 11.41
N LEU A 203 -10.99 -4.30 12.36
CA LEU A 203 -10.00 -5.02 13.18
C LEU A 203 -9.79 -6.49 12.78
N GLY A 204 -10.19 -6.86 11.57
CA GLY A 204 -10.08 -8.24 11.10
C GLY A 204 -11.03 -9.19 11.82
N MET A 205 -10.64 -10.47 11.88
CA MET A 205 -11.53 -11.57 12.32
C MET A 205 -11.90 -11.53 13.81
N MET A 206 -11.15 -10.83 14.64
CA MET A 206 -11.32 -10.79 16.09
C MET A 206 -11.99 -9.53 16.62
N SER A 207 -12.56 -8.71 15.72
CA SER A 207 -13.16 -7.40 16.02
C SER A 207 -14.10 -7.44 17.24
N GLY A 208 -15.06 -8.36 17.27
CA GLY A 208 -16.05 -8.42 18.34
C GLY A 208 -15.47 -8.74 19.71
N LYS A 209 -14.47 -9.64 19.79
CA LYS A 209 -13.82 -9.98 21.06
C LYS A 209 -13.03 -8.79 21.60
N ALA A 210 -12.25 -8.12 20.75
CA ALA A 210 -11.48 -6.94 21.14
C ALA A 210 -12.39 -5.80 21.63
N VAL A 211 -13.48 -5.53 20.91
CA VAL A 211 -14.48 -4.54 21.34
C VAL A 211 -15.07 -4.89 22.70
N ALA A 212 -15.45 -6.15 22.93
CA ALA A 212 -16.01 -6.57 24.20
C ALA A 212 -15.01 -6.40 25.36
N ASP A 213 -13.74 -6.75 25.16
CA ASP A 213 -12.70 -6.61 26.20
C ASP A 213 -12.36 -5.15 26.53
N ILE A 214 -12.43 -4.27 25.53
CA ILE A 214 -12.35 -2.82 25.76
C ILE A 214 -13.56 -2.35 26.55
N LEU A 215 -14.79 -2.66 26.11
CA LEU A 215 -16.00 -2.16 26.77
C LEU A 215 -16.15 -2.67 28.20
N ASP A 216 -15.70 -3.88 28.52
CA ASP A 216 -15.70 -4.46 29.87
C ASP A 216 -14.51 -3.97 30.74
N GLY A 217 -13.49 -3.39 30.14
CA GLY A 217 -12.28 -2.95 30.85
C GLY A 217 -11.30 -4.07 31.19
N THR A 218 -11.50 -5.28 30.63
CA THR A 218 -10.49 -6.34 30.59
C THR A 218 -9.20 -5.81 29.97
N LYS A 219 -9.34 -4.96 28.95
CA LYS A 219 -8.24 -4.24 28.33
C LYS A 219 -8.52 -2.74 28.31
N SER A 220 -7.51 -1.93 28.60
CA SER A 220 -7.59 -0.48 28.45
C SER A 220 -7.28 -0.07 27.00
N PRO A 221 -8.05 0.85 26.40
CA PRO A 221 -7.70 1.45 25.11
C PRO A 221 -6.30 2.04 25.16
N SER A 222 -5.53 1.81 24.10
CA SER A 222 -4.18 2.36 23.95
C SER A 222 -3.85 2.78 22.52
N GLY A 223 -4.82 2.68 21.60
CA GLY A 223 -4.64 3.14 20.22
C GLY A 223 -4.53 4.65 20.16
N LYS A 224 -3.81 5.15 19.16
CA LYS A 224 -3.64 6.58 18.87
C LYS A 224 -3.93 6.86 17.39
N LEU A 225 -4.57 7.98 17.09
CA LEU A 225 -4.91 8.38 15.73
C LEU A 225 -3.67 8.50 14.84
N THR A 226 -3.78 8.01 13.61
CA THR A 226 -2.75 8.07 12.56
C THR A 226 -3.00 9.19 11.56
N ASP A 227 -4.17 9.83 11.66
CA ASP A 227 -4.61 10.95 10.83
C ASP A 227 -5.22 12.04 11.72
N THR A 228 -5.15 13.27 11.27
CA THR A 228 -5.84 14.39 11.91
C THR A 228 -7.32 14.37 11.54
N TRP A 229 -8.23 14.44 12.53
CA TRP A 229 -9.67 14.49 12.32
C TRP A 229 -10.17 15.93 12.44
N ALA A 230 -10.61 16.51 11.32
CA ALA A 230 -11.09 17.89 11.25
C ALA A 230 -12.51 18.08 11.81
N TYR A 231 -12.89 19.34 12.07
CA TYR A 231 -14.28 19.69 12.37
C TYR A 231 -15.17 19.65 11.12
N SER A 232 -14.60 20.00 9.97
CA SER A 232 -15.25 19.98 8.66
C SER A 232 -14.32 19.37 7.63
N TYR A 233 -14.87 18.65 6.65
CA TYR A 233 -14.10 18.19 5.48
C TYR A 233 -13.41 19.36 4.74
N HIS A 234 -14.03 20.54 4.73
CA HIS A 234 -13.47 21.72 4.07
C HIS A 234 -12.27 22.34 4.82
N ASP A 235 -11.95 21.85 6.02
CA ASP A 235 -10.74 22.28 6.70
C ASP A 235 -9.49 21.61 6.12
N TYR A 236 -9.61 20.48 5.40
CA TYR A 236 -8.47 19.84 4.74
C TYR A 236 -8.02 20.66 3.53
N PRO A 237 -6.69 20.85 3.31
CA PRO A 237 -6.17 21.69 2.24
C PRO A 237 -6.44 21.11 0.85
N THR A 238 -6.73 19.81 0.77
CA THR A 238 -6.98 19.03 -0.44
C THR A 238 -8.46 19.01 -0.85
N SER A 239 -9.35 19.51 0.01
CA SER A 239 -10.80 19.30 -0.12
C SER A 239 -11.42 19.85 -1.40
N GLU A 240 -10.81 20.87 -2.01
CA GLU A 240 -11.28 21.52 -3.24
C GLU A 240 -10.84 20.81 -4.53
N ASN A 241 -9.74 20.07 -4.50
CA ASN A 241 -9.12 19.48 -5.70
C ASN A 241 -9.01 17.94 -5.68
N PHE A 242 -9.45 17.30 -4.61
CA PHE A 242 -9.51 15.84 -4.51
C PHE A 242 -10.55 15.24 -5.47
N GLY A 243 -10.21 14.10 -6.07
CA GLY A 243 -11.03 13.36 -7.04
C GLY A 243 -10.84 13.80 -8.50
N MET A 244 -9.91 14.72 -8.79
CA MET A 244 -9.63 15.19 -10.15
C MET A 244 -8.71 14.24 -10.91
N ALA A 245 -8.73 14.28 -12.25
CA ALA A 245 -7.84 13.46 -13.07
C ALA A 245 -6.38 13.93 -13.02
N ASN A 246 -6.13 15.23 -12.82
CA ASN A 246 -4.80 15.81 -12.70
C ASN A 246 -4.71 16.64 -11.40
N PRO A 247 -4.73 16.02 -10.22
CA PRO A 247 -4.72 16.76 -8.96
C PRO A 247 -3.38 17.47 -8.77
N GLU A 248 -3.45 18.76 -8.45
CA GLU A 248 -2.31 19.60 -8.09
C GLU A 248 -2.07 19.56 -6.58
N TYR A 249 -0.87 19.20 -6.15
CA TYR A 249 -0.56 19.07 -4.72
C TYR A 249 -0.15 20.43 -4.15
N ASN A 250 -1.13 21.34 -4.15
CA ASN A 250 -1.00 22.74 -3.75
C ASN A 250 -0.50 22.91 -2.31
N GLU A 251 -0.77 21.92 -1.47
CA GLU A 251 -0.36 21.86 -0.07
C GLU A 251 1.12 21.58 0.13
N GLY A 252 1.84 21.06 -0.88
CA GLY A 252 3.24 20.71 -0.78
C GLY A 252 3.54 19.77 0.39
N ILE A 253 4.47 20.17 1.27
CA ILE A 253 4.83 19.39 2.48
C ILE A 253 3.78 19.47 3.60
N PHE A 254 2.79 20.35 3.49
CA PHE A 254 1.79 20.58 4.52
C PHE A 254 0.61 19.60 4.36
N VAL A 255 0.87 18.31 4.58
CA VAL A 255 -0.15 17.24 4.58
C VAL A 255 -0.53 16.88 6.02
N GLY A 256 -1.82 16.72 6.29
CA GLY A 256 -2.30 16.30 7.62
C GLY A 256 -1.93 17.30 8.72
N TYR A 257 -1.47 16.81 9.88
CA TYR A 257 -1.10 17.65 11.02
C TYR A 257 -0.06 18.71 10.69
N ARG A 258 0.81 18.47 9.69
CA ARG A 258 1.76 19.48 9.21
C ARG A 258 1.03 20.74 8.77
N TYR A 259 -0.12 20.61 8.12
CA TYR A 259 -0.97 21.75 7.79
C TYR A 259 -1.71 22.30 9.01
N PHE A 260 -2.45 21.45 9.74
CA PHE A 260 -3.26 21.92 10.86
C PHE A 260 -2.44 22.69 11.91
N ASP A 261 -1.25 22.20 12.23
CA ASP A 261 -0.35 22.82 13.22
C ASP A 261 0.34 24.07 12.66
N SER A 262 0.77 24.06 11.40
CA SER A 262 1.47 25.21 10.78
C SER A 262 0.56 26.39 10.49
N PHE A 263 -0.72 26.13 10.19
CA PHE A 263 -1.69 27.16 9.84
C PHE A 263 -2.67 27.49 10.96
N GLY A 264 -2.51 26.89 12.14
CA GLY A 264 -3.30 27.21 13.34
C GLY A 264 -4.75 26.77 13.23
N ILE A 265 -5.04 25.78 12.39
CA ILE A 265 -6.38 25.23 12.23
C ILE A 265 -6.60 24.24 13.35
N LYS A 266 -7.74 24.36 14.02
CA LYS A 266 -8.08 23.51 15.17
C LYS A 266 -8.67 22.20 14.65
N PRO A 267 -8.00 21.04 14.84
CA PRO A 267 -8.64 19.76 14.58
C PRO A 267 -9.66 19.44 15.68
N ARG A 268 -10.60 18.53 15.40
CA ARG A 268 -11.43 17.93 16.45
C ARG A 268 -10.61 16.96 17.29
N PHE A 269 -9.84 16.10 16.61
CA PHE A 269 -8.85 15.22 17.24
C PHE A 269 -7.54 15.32 16.46
N GLU A 270 -6.47 15.67 17.15
CA GLU A 270 -5.15 15.82 16.55
C GLU A 270 -4.49 14.48 16.20
N PHE A 271 -3.51 14.51 15.31
CA PHE A 271 -2.63 13.38 15.04
C PHE A 271 -1.99 12.85 16.33
N GLY A 272 -1.97 11.53 16.48
CA GLY A 272 -1.47 10.85 17.67
C GLY A 272 -2.40 10.93 18.89
N TYR A 273 -3.63 11.45 18.78
CA TYR A 273 -4.59 11.51 19.89
C TYR A 273 -5.20 10.15 20.24
N GLY A 274 -5.45 9.88 21.51
CA GLY A 274 -6.24 8.74 21.98
C GLY A 274 -6.26 8.66 23.50
N GLN A 275 -7.45 8.50 24.09
CA GLN A 275 -7.63 8.37 25.54
C GLN A 275 -7.40 6.93 26.01
N SER A 276 -7.21 6.76 27.32
CA SER A 276 -7.15 5.46 27.99
C SER A 276 -8.02 5.47 29.24
N TYR A 277 -8.22 4.30 29.86
CA TYR A 277 -8.79 4.21 31.22
C TYR A 277 -7.75 4.51 32.30
N ALA A 278 -6.46 4.34 31.95
CA ALA A 278 -5.34 4.75 32.78
C ALA A 278 -4.93 6.19 32.46
N ASP A 279 -4.36 6.88 33.45
CA ASP A 279 -3.78 8.21 33.31
C ASP A 279 -2.25 8.06 33.35
N PHE A 280 -1.53 8.81 32.51
CA PHE A 280 -0.09 8.71 32.40
C PHE A 280 0.61 10.04 32.64
N PHE A 281 1.71 10.00 33.40
CA PHE A 281 2.63 11.12 33.54
C PHE A 281 3.91 10.84 32.75
N ILE A 282 4.19 11.71 31.77
CA ILE A 282 5.35 11.63 30.89
C ILE A 282 6.38 12.68 31.34
N LYS A 283 7.60 12.25 31.64
CA LYS A 283 8.69 13.13 32.09
C LYS A 283 10.00 12.79 31.41
N THR A 284 10.53 13.74 30.64
CA THR A 284 11.89 13.64 30.12
C THR A 284 12.91 13.78 31.25
N GLN A 285 13.72 12.74 31.44
CA GLN A 285 14.75 12.69 32.47
C GLN A 285 16.09 13.21 31.95
N LYS A 286 16.42 12.89 30.70
CA LYS A 286 17.70 13.23 30.10
C LYS A 286 17.53 13.55 28.63
N VAL A 287 18.23 14.59 28.19
CA VAL A 287 18.39 14.94 26.78
C VAL A 287 19.87 15.19 26.50
N ASN A 288 20.36 14.66 25.39
CA ASN A 288 21.69 14.98 24.86
C ASN A 288 21.60 15.14 23.36
N VAL A 289 22.19 16.21 22.83
CA VAL A 289 22.25 16.48 21.39
C VAL A 289 23.69 16.72 20.98
N ASN A 290 24.10 16.08 19.89
CA ASN A 290 25.34 16.37 19.18
C ASN A 290 25.10 16.23 17.67
N GLU A 291 26.13 16.45 16.86
CA GLU A 291 26.06 16.47 15.39
C GLU A 291 25.70 15.12 14.76
N LYS A 292 25.71 14.03 15.53
CA LYS A 292 25.29 12.71 15.05
C LYS A 292 23.83 12.42 15.37
N ARG A 293 23.39 12.71 16.60
CA ARG A 293 22.08 12.27 17.11
C ARG A 293 21.57 13.08 18.29
N ILE A 294 20.23 13.09 18.42
CA ILE A 294 19.50 13.41 19.65
C ILE A 294 19.28 12.11 20.41
N ARG A 295 19.55 12.10 21.72
CA ARG A 295 19.19 11.00 22.62
C ARG A 295 18.33 11.49 23.77
N LEU A 296 17.24 10.78 24.04
CA LEU A 296 16.27 11.09 25.07
C LEU A 296 16.08 9.88 25.98
N GLN A 297 15.94 10.12 27.28
CA GLN A 297 15.35 9.16 28.23
C GLN A 297 14.08 9.79 28.79
N VAL A 298 12.95 9.12 28.56
CA VAL A 298 11.63 9.60 28.98
C VAL A 298 11.01 8.56 29.90
N ASN A 299 10.70 8.97 31.12
CA ASN A 299 9.99 8.12 32.07
C ASN A 299 8.48 8.31 31.90
N VAL A 300 7.77 7.21 31.88
CA VAL A 300 6.30 7.16 31.83
C VAL A 300 5.81 6.43 33.06
N GLU A 301 4.93 7.07 33.80
CA GLU A 301 4.27 6.51 34.98
C GLU A 301 2.77 6.34 34.70
N ASN A 302 2.23 5.17 35.00
CA ASN A 302 0.78 5.02 35.12
C ASN A 302 0.35 5.56 36.49
N THR A 303 -0.30 6.71 36.52
CA THR A 303 -0.69 7.41 37.76
C THR A 303 -2.08 7.04 38.25
N THR A 304 -2.77 6.10 37.59
CA THR A 304 -4.10 5.68 38.01
C THR A 304 -4.05 4.67 39.15
N GLU A 305 -5.19 4.47 39.82
CA GLU A 305 -5.31 3.54 40.95
C GLU A 305 -5.73 2.11 40.53
N SER A 306 -6.46 1.97 39.42
CA SER A 306 -7.24 0.74 39.17
C SER A 306 -7.06 0.10 37.79
N PHE A 307 -6.51 0.81 36.81
CA PHE A 307 -6.36 0.31 35.45
C PHE A 307 -4.90 0.12 35.07
N SER A 308 -4.59 -1.03 34.50
CA SER A 308 -3.35 -1.16 33.73
C SER A 308 -3.55 -0.54 32.34
N GLY A 309 -2.48 -0.05 31.72
CA GLY A 309 -2.57 0.48 30.36
C GLY A 309 -1.22 0.68 29.69
N GLN A 310 -1.26 1.04 28.42
CA GLN A 310 -0.09 1.38 27.62
C GLN A 310 -0.21 2.83 27.14
N GLU A 311 0.93 3.52 27.08
CA GLU A 311 1.01 4.88 26.55
C GLU A 311 2.05 4.96 25.43
N THR A 312 1.77 5.77 24.42
CA THR A 312 2.68 6.05 23.31
C THR A 312 3.32 7.41 23.52
N VAL A 313 4.62 7.42 23.72
CA VAL A 313 5.41 8.66 23.78
C VAL A 313 5.87 8.99 22.37
N GLN A 314 5.57 10.22 21.94
CA GLN A 314 5.83 10.74 20.60
C GLN A 314 6.87 11.86 20.70
N VAL A 315 7.87 11.81 19.83
CA VAL A 315 8.95 12.80 19.75
C VAL A 315 8.80 13.58 18.46
N TYR A 316 8.69 14.91 18.59
CA TYR A 316 8.58 15.83 17.47
C TYR A 316 9.75 16.82 17.46
N VAL A 317 10.08 17.33 16.28
CA VAL A 317 11.07 18.41 16.13
C VAL A 317 10.46 19.57 15.34
N SER A 318 10.51 20.78 15.93
CA SER A 318 10.27 22.01 15.20
C SER A 318 11.58 22.52 14.61
N LYS A 319 11.65 22.63 13.28
CA LYS A 319 12.82 23.13 12.55
C LYS A 319 12.81 24.68 12.47
N PRO A 320 13.98 25.33 12.31
CA PRO A 320 14.05 26.76 12.05
C PRO A 320 13.19 27.16 10.84
N GLN A 321 12.38 28.20 10.98
CA GLN A 321 11.56 28.72 9.89
C GLN A 321 12.43 29.59 8.98
N THR A 322 12.63 29.16 7.73
CA THR A 322 13.47 29.84 6.72
C THR A 322 12.70 30.11 5.43
N GLU A 323 13.38 30.45 4.34
CA GLU A 323 12.76 30.54 3.01
C GLU A 323 12.44 29.16 2.42
N ILE A 324 13.15 28.10 2.85
CA ILE A 324 12.77 26.72 2.53
C ILE A 324 11.55 26.37 3.41
N PRO A 325 10.41 25.96 2.82
CA PRO A 325 9.23 25.57 3.57
C PRO A 325 9.54 24.46 4.56
N VAL A 326 9.07 24.59 5.79
CA VAL A 326 9.13 23.57 6.84
C VAL A 326 7.83 23.59 7.65
N PRO A 327 7.33 22.44 8.14
CA PRO A 327 6.17 22.44 9.01
C PRO A 327 6.51 22.97 10.41
N TYR A 328 5.47 23.28 11.19
CA TYR A 328 5.60 23.66 12.61
C TYR A 328 6.35 22.58 13.42
N GLN A 329 6.10 21.31 13.11
CA GLN A 329 6.79 20.17 13.69
C GLN A 329 6.70 18.94 12.78
N ASP A 330 7.66 18.03 12.92
CA ASP A 330 7.65 16.69 12.32
C ASP A 330 7.77 15.63 13.41
N LEU A 331 7.01 14.54 13.29
CA LEU A 331 7.25 13.31 14.03
C LEU A 331 8.60 12.74 13.59
N VAL A 332 9.47 12.46 14.55
CA VAL A 332 10.83 11.94 14.26
C VAL A 332 11.09 10.60 14.94
N GLU A 333 10.34 10.26 15.99
CA GLU A 333 10.45 8.99 16.70
C GLU A 333 9.22 8.78 17.61
N TYR A 334 8.89 7.53 17.89
CA TYR A 334 7.89 7.15 18.88
C TYR A 334 8.21 5.79 19.52
N SER A 335 7.70 5.57 20.73
CA SER A 335 7.79 4.28 21.39
C SER A 335 6.60 4.10 22.33
N LYS A 336 6.13 2.85 22.44
CA LYS A 336 5.00 2.49 23.27
C LYS A 336 5.49 1.75 24.52
N THR A 337 4.90 2.06 25.66
CA THR A 337 5.20 1.32 26.89
C THR A 337 4.69 -0.12 26.79
N THR A 338 5.27 -0.98 27.63
CA THR A 338 4.61 -2.21 28.05
C THR A 338 3.30 -1.90 28.79
N ASN A 339 2.48 -2.91 29.07
CA ASN A 339 1.26 -2.74 29.85
C ASN A 339 1.59 -2.44 31.33
N LEU A 340 1.62 -1.15 31.68
CA LEU A 340 1.96 -0.68 33.01
C LEU A 340 0.79 -0.88 33.96
N ARG A 341 1.03 -1.61 35.05
CA ARG A 341 0.09 -1.69 36.18
C ARG A 341 -0.06 -0.32 36.85
N PRO A 342 -1.11 -0.08 37.65
CA PRO A 342 -1.23 1.10 38.51
C PRO A 342 0.09 1.40 39.25
N HIS A 343 0.52 2.66 39.21
CA HIS A 343 1.75 3.19 39.83
C HIS A 343 3.07 2.61 39.29
N ALA A 344 3.03 1.78 38.23
CA ALA A 344 4.22 1.28 37.58
C ALA A 344 4.82 2.33 36.64
N GLN A 345 6.15 2.28 36.50
CA GLN A 345 6.91 3.19 35.64
C GLN A 345 7.76 2.41 34.63
N GLN A 346 7.94 2.98 33.45
CA GLN A 346 8.91 2.52 32.45
C GLN A 346 9.68 3.70 31.88
N THR A 347 10.98 3.52 31.69
CA THR A 347 11.81 4.49 30.97
C THR A 347 11.98 4.03 29.53
N LEU A 348 11.61 4.88 28.60
CA LEU A 348 11.78 4.71 27.16
C LEU A 348 13.03 5.47 26.72
N GLU A 349 13.80 4.86 25.82
CA GLU A 349 14.99 5.48 25.22
C GLU A 349 14.72 5.77 23.75
N PHE A 350 15.15 6.96 23.32
CA PHE A 350 14.99 7.41 21.94
C PHE A 350 16.32 7.85 21.37
N GLU A 351 16.52 7.56 20.09
CA GLU A 351 17.68 8.00 19.33
C GLU A 351 17.23 8.49 17.95
N VAL A 352 17.46 9.77 17.66
CA VAL A 352 17.11 10.39 16.38
C VAL A 352 18.40 10.86 15.70
N PRO A 353 18.80 10.28 14.56
CA PRO A 353 19.89 10.80 13.76
C PRO A 353 19.64 12.27 13.37
N ILE A 354 20.65 13.14 13.49
CA ILE A 354 20.48 14.56 13.12
C ILE A 354 20.17 14.70 11.62
N ASN A 355 20.72 13.80 10.79
CA ASN A 355 20.48 13.82 9.34
C ASN A 355 19.02 13.55 8.96
N ASP A 356 18.24 12.89 9.81
CA ASP A 356 16.79 12.69 9.59
C ASP A 356 15.98 13.99 9.78
N LEU A 357 16.60 15.06 10.29
CA LEU A 357 16.01 16.39 10.39
C LEU A 357 16.27 17.25 9.16
N SER A 358 16.81 16.66 8.09
CA SER A 358 17.05 17.35 6.84
C SER A 358 15.75 17.79 6.16
N VAL A 359 15.90 18.78 5.29
CA VAL A 359 14.87 19.27 4.38
C VAL A 359 15.46 19.28 2.98
N PHE A 360 14.61 19.24 1.95
CA PHE A 360 15.06 19.27 0.57
C PHE A 360 15.10 20.70 0.03
N ASP A 361 16.31 21.14 -0.35
CA ASP A 361 16.56 22.43 -0.97
C ASP A 361 16.56 22.25 -2.50
N THR A 362 15.43 22.58 -3.14
CA THR A 362 15.22 22.42 -4.59
C THR A 362 16.12 23.34 -5.43
N GLU A 363 16.56 24.48 -4.90
CA GLU A 363 17.51 25.36 -5.60
C GLU A 363 18.89 24.73 -5.66
N LEU A 364 19.30 24.03 -4.61
CA LEU A 364 20.60 23.36 -4.53
C LEU A 364 20.61 21.93 -5.08
N GLY A 365 19.45 21.27 -5.19
CA GLY A 365 19.36 19.83 -5.42
C GLY A 365 20.01 19.05 -4.28
N ALA A 366 19.61 19.32 -3.03
CA ALA A 366 20.30 18.72 -1.89
C ALA A 366 19.41 18.55 -0.64
N TYR A 367 19.71 17.52 0.14
CA TYR A 367 19.24 17.41 1.51
C TYR A 367 20.15 18.24 2.42
N VAL A 368 19.55 19.18 3.15
CA VAL A 368 20.27 20.15 3.98
C VAL A 368 19.71 20.23 5.39
N LEU A 369 20.54 20.64 6.35
CA LEU A 369 20.10 21.15 7.65
C LEU A 369 20.10 22.67 7.58
N VAL A 370 18.94 23.26 7.87
CA VAL A 370 18.78 24.71 7.87
C VAL A 370 19.38 25.34 9.15
N PRO A 371 20.10 26.46 9.04
CA PRO A 371 20.68 27.11 10.21
C PRO A 371 19.58 27.69 11.12
N GLY A 372 19.85 27.74 12.42
CA GLY A 372 18.93 28.31 13.40
C GLY A 372 18.65 27.39 14.57
N THR A 373 17.61 27.73 15.34
CA THR A 373 17.22 26.99 16.55
C THR A 373 16.15 25.95 16.26
N TYR A 374 16.47 24.69 16.55
CA TYR A 374 15.56 23.55 16.55
C TYR A 374 14.99 23.34 17.96
N LEU A 375 13.73 22.92 18.06
CA LEU A 375 13.06 22.60 19.31
C LEU A 375 12.69 21.11 19.34
N VAL A 376 13.16 20.38 20.34
CA VAL A 376 12.80 18.97 20.57
C VAL A 376 11.59 18.92 21.49
N ARG A 377 10.54 18.23 21.07
CA ARG A 377 9.26 18.16 21.78
C ARG A 377 8.91 16.72 22.10
N VAL A 378 8.35 16.47 23.28
CA VAL A 378 7.92 15.15 23.73
C VAL A 378 6.51 15.23 24.28
N GLY A 379 5.67 14.25 23.96
CA GLY A 379 4.27 14.25 24.39
C GLY A 379 3.50 12.98 24.05
N SER A 380 2.18 13.06 24.22
CA SER A 380 1.22 11.95 23.99
C SER A 380 0.39 12.11 22.71
N SER A 381 0.45 13.28 22.06
CA SER A 381 -0.17 13.59 20.75
C SER A 381 0.53 14.82 20.15
N SER A 382 0.31 15.15 18.87
CA SER A 382 0.96 16.30 18.23
C SER A 382 0.65 17.65 18.91
N ARG A 383 -0.48 17.76 19.60
CA ARG A 383 -0.91 18.98 20.34
C ARG A 383 -0.74 18.90 21.85
N GLN A 384 -0.25 17.79 22.37
CA GLN A 384 0.05 17.59 23.79
C GLN A 384 1.53 17.29 23.97
N THR A 385 2.38 18.25 23.55
CA THR A 385 3.84 18.17 23.64
C THR A 385 4.43 19.32 24.43
N ASP A 386 5.49 19.02 25.19
CA ASP A 386 6.34 20.02 25.82
C ASP A 386 7.67 20.12 25.07
N VAL A 387 8.24 21.33 24.98
CA VAL A 387 9.63 21.50 24.55
C VAL A 387 10.54 21.02 25.67
N VAL A 388 11.37 20.02 25.39
CA VAL A 388 12.25 19.39 26.39
C VAL A 388 13.72 19.71 26.20
N ALA A 389 14.09 20.19 25.01
CA ALA A 389 15.40 20.72 24.70
C ALA A 389 15.34 21.63 23.47
N SER A 390 16.40 22.40 23.27
CA SER A 390 16.63 23.14 22.03
C SER A 390 18.09 23.05 21.62
N PHE A 391 18.36 23.17 20.34
CA PHE A 391 19.73 23.26 19.85
C PHE A 391 19.83 24.23 18.69
N LYS A 392 20.99 24.89 18.56
CA LYS A 392 21.26 25.82 17.47
C LYS A 392 22.31 25.26 16.53
N LEU A 393 21.98 25.16 15.25
CA LEU A 393 22.94 25.00 14.17
C LEU A 393 23.40 26.37 13.70
N ASP A 394 24.71 26.61 13.64
CA ASP A 394 25.25 27.93 13.33
C ASP A 394 25.22 28.29 11.84
N GLU A 395 25.46 27.34 10.95
CA GLU A 395 25.47 27.52 9.50
C GLU A 395 24.75 26.37 8.77
N LYS A 396 24.31 26.61 7.52
CA LYS A 396 23.67 25.57 6.69
C LYS A 396 24.65 24.41 6.48
N VAL A 397 24.17 23.19 6.63
CA VAL A 397 24.95 21.96 6.33
C VAL A 397 24.32 21.27 5.13
N VAL A 398 25.12 21.00 4.09
CA VAL A 398 24.72 20.15 2.98
C VAL A 398 25.10 18.72 3.34
N LEU A 399 24.12 17.83 3.45
CA LEU A 399 24.36 16.44 3.85
C LEU A 399 24.56 15.54 2.63
N LYS A 400 23.70 15.70 1.63
CA LYS A 400 23.66 14.86 0.44
C LYS A 400 23.23 15.71 -0.75
N LYS A 401 24.07 15.75 -1.79
CA LYS A 401 23.80 16.43 -3.05
C LYS A 401 23.35 15.42 -4.09
N VAL A 402 22.25 15.76 -4.75
CA VAL A 402 21.51 14.94 -5.71
C VAL A 402 21.17 15.79 -6.94
N GLU A 403 20.60 15.16 -7.95
CA GLU A 403 20.01 15.89 -9.06
C GLU A 403 18.53 16.18 -8.78
N ASN A 404 18.05 17.29 -9.33
CA ASN A 404 16.63 17.60 -9.27
C ASN A 404 15.90 16.73 -10.29
N VAL A 405 15.04 15.84 -9.81
CA VAL A 405 14.32 14.84 -10.62
C VAL A 405 12.84 14.83 -10.28
N LEU A 406 12.06 14.17 -11.14
CA LEU A 406 10.60 14.08 -11.05
C LEU A 406 9.96 15.46 -11.03
N LYS A 407 10.52 16.42 -11.78
CA LYS A 407 10.06 17.80 -11.71
C LYS A 407 8.75 17.99 -12.48
N PRO A 408 7.73 18.62 -11.89
CA PRO A 408 6.59 19.07 -12.67
C PRO A 408 7.03 20.20 -13.62
N ARG A 409 6.28 20.39 -14.70
CA ARG A 409 6.48 21.53 -15.60
C ARG A 409 6.38 22.88 -14.85
N ILE A 410 5.46 22.96 -13.90
CA ILE A 410 5.26 24.08 -12.98
C ILE A 410 4.99 23.46 -11.60
N ASP A 411 5.74 23.86 -10.58
CA ASP A 411 5.48 23.42 -9.21
C ASP A 411 4.13 23.98 -8.74
N PRO A 412 3.15 23.12 -8.39
CA PRO A 412 1.83 23.57 -7.97
C PRO A 412 1.80 24.11 -6.53
N THR A 413 2.88 23.95 -5.75
CA THR A 413 2.87 24.27 -4.32
C THR A 413 2.58 25.75 -4.08
N THR A 414 1.50 26.02 -3.35
CA THR A 414 1.07 27.38 -2.97
C THR A 414 1.27 27.67 -1.49
N LEU A 415 1.24 26.63 -0.64
CA LEU A 415 1.53 26.76 0.78
C LEU A 415 3.04 26.68 1.01
N LEU A 416 3.66 27.82 1.34
CA LEU A 416 5.13 27.93 1.49
C LEU A 416 5.59 28.29 2.90
N LYS A 417 4.72 28.88 3.73
CA LYS A 417 5.13 29.42 5.03
C LYS A 417 4.09 29.16 6.11
N ALA A 418 4.53 28.64 7.25
CA ALA A 418 3.70 28.48 8.43
C ALA A 418 3.23 29.84 8.97
N ASN A 419 1.97 29.92 9.38
CA ASN A 419 1.38 31.10 10.02
C ASN A 419 1.58 31.10 11.55
N VAL A 420 1.90 29.94 12.13
CA VAL A 420 2.12 29.77 13.56
C VAL A 420 3.60 29.94 13.91
N ALA A 421 3.90 30.91 14.77
CA ALA A 421 5.27 31.12 15.26
C ALA A 421 5.68 30.02 16.27
N LEU A 422 6.94 29.58 16.19
CA LEU A 422 7.50 28.65 17.16
C LEU A 422 7.59 29.29 18.55
N LYS A 423 6.93 28.68 19.53
CA LYS A 423 6.98 29.13 20.93
C LYS A 423 8.37 28.87 21.51
N GLN A 424 9.12 29.94 21.79
CA GLN A 424 10.38 29.82 22.54
C GLN A 424 10.11 29.46 24.01
N VAL A 425 10.97 28.63 24.58
CA VAL A 425 10.86 28.13 25.95
C VAL A 425 12.19 28.32 26.66
N SER A 426 12.14 28.91 27.86
CA SER A 426 13.31 29.06 28.75
C SER A 426 13.40 27.90 29.74
N GLY A 427 14.60 27.59 30.22
CA GLY A 427 14.80 26.59 31.29
C GLY A 427 14.93 25.13 30.80
N VAL A 428 14.98 24.92 29.49
CA VAL A 428 15.32 23.62 28.87
C VAL A 428 16.80 23.57 28.51
N PRO A 429 17.44 22.38 28.46
CA PRO A 429 18.79 22.22 27.94
C PRO A 429 18.96 22.84 26.55
N PHE A 430 20.05 23.56 26.35
CA PHE A 430 20.43 24.20 25.09
C PHE A 430 21.77 23.66 24.60
N PHE A 431 21.83 23.30 23.32
CA PHE A 431 23.03 22.76 22.67
C PHE A 431 23.42 23.62 21.47
N ILE A 432 24.69 23.55 21.07
CA ILE A 432 25.20 24.22 19.87
C ILE A 432 25.85 23.15 19.00
N LEU A 433 25.40 23.06 17.75
CA LEU A 433 25.98 22.19 16.73
C LEU A 433 26.75 23.08 15.76
N LYS A 434 27.94 22.63 15.37
CA LYS A 434 28.80 23.35 14.44
C LYS A 434 28.75 22.71 13.07
N ALA A 435 28.44 23.48 12.03
CA ALA A 435 28.45 22.99 10.66
C ALA A 435 29.80 22.33 10.29
N ALA A 436 30.91 22.88 10.78
CA ALA A 436 32.26 22.34 10.59
C ALA A 436 32.52 20.94 11.21
N ASN A 437 31.60 20.43 12.03
CA ASN A 437 31.70 19.10 12.64
C ASN A 437 30.91 18.03 11.87
N PHE A 438 30.19 18.40 10.81
CA PHE A 438 29.53 17.46 9.92
C PHE A 438 30.52 16.94 8.87
N ASN A 439 30.25 15.75 8.35
CA ASN A 439 31.04 15.18 7.27
C ASN A 439 30.85 16.00 5.99
N GLU A 440 31.80 15.86 5.07
CA GLU A 440 31.64 16.36 3.71
C GLU A 440 30.36 15.80 3.06
N PRO A 441 29.70 16.56 2.18
CA PRO A 441 28.48 16.12 1.53
C PRO A 441 28.69 14.81 0.75
N GLU A 442 27.72 13.90 0.86
CA GLU A 442 27.61 12.77 -0.06
C GLU A 442 27.20 13.30 -1.45
N PHE A 443 27.83 12.80 -2.51
CA PHE A 443 27.44 13.10 -3.89
C PHE A 443 26.94 11.83 -4.54
N VAL A 444 25.72 11.87 -5.07
CA VAL A 444 25.16 10.75 -5.83
C VAL A 444 25.46 10.95 -7.30
N GLN A 445 25.96 9.90 -7.94
CA GLN A 445 26.12 9.86 -9.38
C GLN A 445 24.93 9.13 -9.99
N TYR A 446 24.28 9.77 -10.95
CA TYR A 446 23.08 9.24 -11.59
C TYR A 446 23.49 8.51 -12.85
N GLN A 447 22.80 7.41 -13.13
CA GLN A 447 22.85 6.81 -14.46
C GLN A 447 22.12 7.75 -15.44
N GLU A 448 22.70 7.95 -16.62
CA GLU A 448 22.02 8.69 -17.68
C GLU A 448 20.96 7.79 -18.31
N SER A 449 19.83 8.36 -18.71
CA SER A 449 18.79 7.57 -19.40
C SER A 449 19.24 7.07 -20.78
N SER A 450 20.36 7.58 -21.32
CA SER A 450 20.94 7.02 -22.55
C SER A 450 21.81 5.80 -22.30
N ASP A 451 22.18 5.48 -21.07
CA ASP A 451 23.12 4.39 -20.79
C ASP A 451 22.42 3.03 -20.82
N VAL A 452 22.93 2.11 -21.64
CA VAL A 452 22.49 0.70 -21.64
C VAL A 452 23.70 -0.23 -21.71
N THR A 453 23.78 -1.20 -20.82
CA THR A 453 24.82 -2.26 -20.86
C THR A 453 24.23 -3.56 -21.39
N THR A 454 24.86 -4.15 -22.41
CA THR A 454 24.43 -5.42 -23.00
C THR A 454 25.55 -6.46 -22.89
N PHE A 455 25.22 -7.62 -22.34
CA PHE A 455 26.13 -8.74 -22.17
C PHE A 455 26.01 -9.70 -23.36
N VAL A 456 27.14 -10.05 -23.97
CA VAL A 456 27.20 -11.01 -25.09
C VAL A 456 28.38 -11.95 -24.94
N ALA A 457 28.25 -13.19 -25.43
CA ALA A 457 29.41 -14.07 -25.57
C ALA A 457 30.20 -13.71 -26.84
N GLU A 458 29.59 -13.91 -28.02
CA GLU A 458 30.23 -13.68 -29.33
C GLU A 458 29.34 -12.96 -30.36
N ARG A 459 28.13 -12.51 -29.96
CA ARG A 459 27.15 -11.90 -30.88
C ARG A 459 27.45 -10.43 -31.14
N GLU A 460 27.40 -10.03 -32.41
CA GLU A 460 27.59 -8.63 -32.85
C GLU A 460 26.32 -7.96 -33.38
N ASP A 461 25.32 -8.72 -33.84
CA ASP A 461 24.07 -8.18 -34.39
C ASP A 461 23.03 -8.01 -33.28
N LEU A 462 22.89 -6.79 -32.74
CA LEU A 462 22.04 -6.48 -31.58
C LEU A 462 20.95 -5.45 -31.92
N PRO A 463 19.74 -5.58 -31.34
CA PRO A 463 18.66 -4.62 -31.52
C PRO A 463 18.89 -3.31 -30.73
N GLY A 464 18.11 -2.28 -31.04
CA GLY A 464 18.11 -0.99 -30.35
C GLY A 464 18.56 0.18 -31.23
N LYS A 465 18.03 1.38 -30.95
CA LYS A 465 18.40 2.62 -31.66
C LYS A 465 18.44 3.81 -30.71
N GLY A 466 19.45 4.66 -30.87
CA GLY A 466 19.47 6.02 -30.29
C GLY A 466 19.91 6.14 -28.83
N LEU A 467 20.34 5.07 -28.17
CA LEU A 467 20.96 5.06 -26.83
C LEU A 467 22.46 4.72 -26.89
N ASP A 468 23.17 5.07 -25.83
CA ASP A 468 24.61 4.86 -25.65
C ASP A 468 24.86 3.44 -25.10
N GLN A 469 24.92 2.47 -26.01
CA GLN A 469 25.11 1.06 -25.65
C GLN A 469 26.59 0.73 -25.35
N VAL A 470 26.83 0.16 -24.18
CA VAL A 470 28.09 -0.50 -23.82
C VAL A 470 27.93 -2.01 -23.99
N ILE A 471 28.77 -2.62 -24.83
CA ILE A 471 28.79 -4.07 -25.03
C ILE A 471 29.87 -4.69 -24.14
N GLU A 472 29.47 -5.59 -23.25
CA GLU A 472 30.37 -6.35 -22.39
C GLU A 472 30.44 -7.81 -22.83
N HIS A 473 31.66 -8.26 -23.16
CA HIS A 473 31.92 -9.64 -23.54
C HIS A 473 32.11 -10.53 -22.30
N VAL A 474 31.28 -11.55 -22.18
CA VAL A 474 31.27 -12.51 -21.06
C VAL A 474 31.61 -13.93 -21.54
N ARG A 475 31.96 -14.85 -20.62
CA ARG A 475 32.25 -16.24 -21.00
C ARG A 475 30.97 -16.92 -21.50
N ASN A 476 31.11 -17.78 -22.50
CA ASN A 476 30.01 -18.60 -22.99
C ASN A 476 29.51 -19.56 -21.90
N ALA A 477 28.23 -19.45 -21.53
CA ALA A 477 27.54 -20.28 -20.55
C ALA A 477 26.41 -21.12 -21.18
N GLU A 478 26.49 -21.43 -22.47
CA GLU A 478 25.50 -22.28 -23.16
C GLU A 478 25.30 -23.62 -22.45
N GLY A 479 24.04 -24.01 -22.27
CA GLY A 479 23.65 -25.23 -21.56
C GLY A 479 23.75 -25.17 -20.03
N LYS A 480 24.18 -24.03 -19.47
CA LYS A 480 24.14 -23.79 -18.01
C LYS A 480 22.71 -23.47 -17.55
N THR A 481 22.50 -23.65 -16.26
CA THR A 481 21.21 -23.47 -15.59
C THR A 481 21.34 -22.45 -14.46
N LEU A 482 20.22 -21.94 -13.98
CA LEU A 482 20.22 -21.02 -12.82
C LEU A 482 20.82 -21.68 -11.56
N LYS A 483 20.77 -23.02 -11.46
CA LYS A 483 21.46 -23.75 -10.39
C LYS A 483 22.98 -23.63 -10.46
N ASP A 484 23.56 -23.60 -11.66
CA ASP A 484 25.01 -23.40 -11.82
C ASP A 484 25.41 -21.98 -11.38
N VAL A 485 24.53 -20.99 -11.57
CA VAL A 485 24.71 -19.64 -11.00
C VAL A 485 24.65 -19.69 -9.47
N ALA A 486 23.66 -20.37 -8.90
CA ALA A 486 23.52 -20.51 -7.45
C ALA A 486 24.72 -21.23 -6.80
N ASP A 487 25.35 -22.16 -7.51
CA ASP A 487 26.54 -22.89 -7.05
C ASP A 487 27.84 -22.09 -7.23
N GLY A 488 27.80 -20.95 -7.93
CA GLY A 488 28.96 -20.12 -8.23
C GLY A 488 29.84 -20.64 -9.37
N ASP A 489 29.33 -21.55 -10.20
CA ASP A 489 30.06 -22.11 -11.35
C ASP A 489 30.10 -21.14 -12.54
N VAL A 490 29.08 -20.29 -12.68
CA VAL A 490 28.96 -19.22 -13.67
C VAL A 490 28.39 -17.95 -13.06
N GLU A 491 28.80 -16.81 -13.58
CA GLU A 491 28.26 -15.51 -13.16
C GLU A 491 26.87 -15.30 -13.74
N LEU A 492 26.04 -14.51 -13.06
CA LEU A 492 24.66 -14.26 -13.52
C LEU A 492 24.63 -13.56 -14.89
N ALA A 493 25.57 -12.66 -15.17
CA ALA A 493 25.71 -12.01 -16.48
C ALA A 493 26.06 -13.00 -17.60
N GLU A 494 26.87 -14.03 -17.30
CA GLU A 494 27.21 -15.10 -18.25
C GLU A 494 25.98 -15.95 -18.59
N PHE A 495 25.21 -16.33 -17.57
CA PHE A 495 23.96 -17.07 -17.75
C PHE A 495 22.95 -16.26 -18.57
N ILE A 496 22.76 -14.99 -18.25
CA ILE A 496 21.84 -14.09 -18.96
C ILE A 496 22.24 -13.91 -20.44
N ALA A 497 23.53 -13.77 -20.72
CA ALA A 497 24.03 -13.67 -22.10
C ALA A 497 23.82 -14.96 -22.92
N SER A 498 23.56 -16.10 -22.27
CA SER A 498 23.26 -17.37 -22.93
C SER A 498 21.77 -17.59 -23.24
N LEU A 499 20.89 -16.72 -22.74
CA LEU A 499 19.45 -16.81 -22.95
C LEU A 499 19.03 -16.22 -24.30
N SER A 500 18.04 -16.82 -24.95
CA SER A 500 17.41 -16.23 -26.14
C SER A 500 16.57 -15.00 -25.76
N GLU A 501 16.25 -14.13 -26.71
CA GLU A 501 15.32 -13.01 -26.52
C GLU A 501 13.98 -13.50 -25.98
N GLN A 502 13.50 -14.63 -26.51
CA GLN A 502 12.25 -15.25 -26.06
C GLN A 502 12.33 -15.70 -24.59
N ASP A 503 13.47 -16.22 -24.15
CA ASP A 503 13.68 -16.59 -22.75
C ASP A 503 13.67 -15.35 -21.85
N LEU A 504 14.36 -14.27 -22.26
CA LEU A 504 14.40 -13.01 -21.52
C LEU A 504 13.00 -12.39 -21.39
N VAL A 505 12.23 -12.32 -22.49
CA VAL A 505 10.84 -11.83 -22.48
C VAL A 505 9.96 -12.69 -21.58
N ASN A 506 10.16 -14.01 -21.57
CA ASN A 506 9.41 -14.90 -20.68
C ASN A 506 9.75 -14.71 -19.18
N LEU A 507 10.94 -14.20 -18.86
CA LEU A 507 11.37 -13.96 -17.47
C LEU A 507 10.84 -12.64 -16.90
N VAL A 508 10.73 -11.60 -17.72
CA VAL A 508 10.28 -10.26 -17.30
C VAL A 508 8.76 -10.08 -17.36
N GLU A 509 8.04 -11.13 -17.75
CA GLU A 509 6.59 -11.16 -17.80
C GLU A 509 6.06 -12.17 -16.77
N GLY A 510 5.08 -11.73 -15.97
CA GLY A 510 4.32 -12.61 -15.11
C GLY A 510 3.57 -13.69 -15.91
N GLN A 511 2.98 -14.63 -15.19
CA GLN A 511 2.11 -15.64 -15.75
C GLN A 511 0.68 -15.50 -15.21
N MET A 512 -0.29 -15.48 -16.13
CA MET A 512 -1.71 -15.64 -15.83
C MET A 512 -2.11 -17.12 -15.74
N SER A 513 -3.12 -17.42 -14.92
CA SER A 513 -3.65 -18.78 -14.75
C SER A 513 -4.25 -19.29 -16.05
N SER A 514 -3.99 -20.55 -16.37
CA SER A 514 -4.59 -21.24 -17.52
C SER A 514 -6.03 -21.71 -17.27
N VAL A 515 -6.53 -21.64 -16.02
CA VAL A 515 -7.80 -22.25 -15.59
C VAL A 515 -8.85 -21.22 -15.16
N LYS A 516 -8.47 -20.10 -14.53
CA LYS A 516 -9.38 -19.04 -14.08
C LYS A 516 -8.93 -17.68 -14.63
N ASN A 517 -9.64 -17.15 -15.64
CA ASN A 517 -9.39 -15.84 -16.25
C ASN A 517 -10.17 -14.70 -15.55
N ASN A 518 -10.00 -14.55 -14.23
CA ASN A 518 -10.50 -13.36 -13.53
C ASN A 518 -9.41 -12.28 -13.50
N MET A 519 -9.76 -11.04 -13.81
CA MET A 519 -8.80 -9.92 -13.93
C MET A 519 -8.15 -9.48 -12.61
N VAL A 520 -8.61 -9.95 -11.43
CA VAL A 520 -8.04 -9.53 -10.14
C VAL A 520 -7.96 -10.72 -9.19
N GLY A 521 -6.76 -10.95 -8.65
CA GLY A 521 -6.54 -11.76 -7.46
C GLY A 521 -6.70 -13.28 -7.62
N ILE A 522 -6.64 -13.85 -8.83
CA ILE A 522 -6.69 -15.30 -9.05
C ILE A 522 -5.94 -15.64 -10.34
N SER A 523 -4.61 -15.61 -10.34
CA SER A 523 -3.82 -15.86 -11.56
C SER A 523 -2.62 -16.80 -11.38
N SER A 524 -2.45 -17.43 -10.20
CA SER A 524 -1.46 -18.49 -10.03
C SER A 524 -2.05 -19.88 -10.29
N ASP A 525 -1.35 -20.70 -11.07
CA ASP A 525 -1.65 -22.13 -11.26
C ASP A 525 -1.01 -23.00 -10.15
N ILE A 526 -0.01 -22.46 -9.42
CA ILE A 526 0.72 -23.17 -8.37
C ILE A 526 -0.03 -23.10 -7.03
N VAL A 527 -0.51 -21.91 -6.66
CA VAL A 527 -1.30 -21.68 -5.45
C VAL A 527 -2.64 -21.05 -5.86
N PRO A 528 -3.73 -21.86 -5.91
CA PRO A 528 -5.04 -21.36 -6.26
C PRO A 528 -5.47 -20.16 -5.42
N GLY A 529 -6.02 -19.12 -6.06
CA GLY A 529 -6.43 -17.88 -5.42
C GLY A 529 -5.31 -16.88 -5.12
N ALA A 530 -4.04 -17.23 -5.35
CA ALA A 530 -2.96 -16.25 -5.30
C ALA A 530 -3.01 -15.30 -6.51
N ALA A 531 -2.47 -14.10 -6.34
CA ALA A 531 -2.57 -12.99 -7.29
C ALA A 531 -1.83 -13.23 -8.61
N GLY A 532 -0.70 -13.95 -8.57
CA GLY A 532 0.07 -14.27 -9.78
C GLY A 532 1.35 -15.05 -9.48
N GLN A 533 2.13 -15.32 -10.52
CA GLN A 533 3.44 -15.95 -10.39
C GLN A 533 4.38 -15.47 -11.51
N THR A 534 5.70 -15.60 -11.31
CA THR A 534 6.66 -15.39 -12.41
C THR A 534 6.63 -16.55 -13.40
N GLY A 535 7.10 -16.31 -14.62
CA GLY A 535 7.43 -17.38 -15.56
C GLY A 535 8.41 -18.40 -14.97
N ALA A 536 8.35 -19.63 -15.49
CA ALA A 536 9.27 -20.72 -15.16
C ALA A 536 9.86 -21.35 -16.43
N ASP A 537 11.08 -21.86 -16.31
CA ASP A 537 11.74 -22.64 -17.35
C ASP A 537 12.42 -23.86 -16.72
N MET A 538 11.80 -25.03 -16.87
CA MET A 538 12.32 -26.27 -16.29
C MET A 538 13.61 -26.77 -16.96
N GLY A 539 13.83 -26.44 -18.24
CA GLY A 539 15.05 -26.80 -18.96
C GLY A 539 16.25 -26.04 -18.40
N LYS A 540 16.04 -24.77 -18.04
CA LYS A 540 17.05 -23.88 -17.43
C LYS A 540 17.03 -23.88 -15.90
N ARG A 541 16.16 -24.70 -15.29
CA ARG A 541 15.92 -24.79 -13.84
C ARG A 541 15.59 -23.43 -13.23
N ILE A 542 14.64 -22.71 -13.80
CA ILE A 542 14.14 -21.44 -13.27
C ILE A 542 12.76 -21.72 -12.67
N PRO A 543 12.62 -21.80 -11.33
CA PRO A 543 11.33 -22.00 -10.67
C PRO A 543 10.51 -20.70 -10.62
N SER A 544 9.17 -20.83 -10.60
CA SER A 544 8.27 -19.68 -10.38
C SER A 544 8.29 -19.20 -8.94
N VAL A 545 8.19 -17.89 -8.77
CA VAL A 545 7.88 -17.19 -7.51
C VAL A 545 6.39 -16.89 -7.49
N VAL A 546 5.70 -17.32 -6.45
CA VAL A 546 4.25 -17.15 -6.24
C VAL A 546 3.98 -15.89 -5.41
N MET A 547 3.01 -15.09 -5.86
CA MET A 547 2.64 -13.81 -5.28
C MET A 547 1.17 -13.81 -4.86
N ALA A 548 0.89 -13.34 -3.64
CA ALA A 548 -0.47 -13.23 -3.13
C ALA A 548 -0.75 -11.84 -2.52
N ASP A 549 -1.95 -11.33 -2.77
CA ASP A 549 -2.54 -10.25 -1.97
C ASP A 549 -2.87 -10.76 -0.54
N GLY A 550 -3.29 -9.94 0.42
CA GLY A 550 -3.28 -8.48 0.44
C GLY A 550 -2.93 -7.95 1.83
N PRO A 551 -2.89 -6.62 2.04
CA PRO A 551 -2.36 -6.04 3.28
C PRO A 551 -3.09 -6.43 4.58
N ALA A 552 -4.35 -6.87 4.53
CA ALA A 552 -5.08 -7.35 5.71
C ALA A 552 -4.92 -8.87 5.97
N GLY A 553 -4.07 -9.57 5.20
CA GLY A 553 -3.81 -11.00 5.31
C GLY A 553 -3.72 -11.70 3.95
N ILE A 554 -3.21 -12.93 3.93
CA ILE A 554 -2.99 -13.65 2.67
C ILE A 554 -4.32 -14.03 2.03
N ARG A 555 -4.47 -13.72 0.75
CA ARG A 555 -5.59 -14.06 -0.10
C ARG A 555 -5.19 -15.23 -1.00
N VAL A 556 -5.72 -16.40 -0.66
CA VAL A 556 -5.62 -17.65 -1.42
C VAL A 556 -6.95 -18.41 -1.33
N ASP A 557 -7.22 -19.33 -2.25
CA ASP A 557 -8.43 -20.16 -2.20
C ASP A 557 -8.33 -21.09 -0.97
N PRO A 558 -9.31 -21.08 -0.05
CA PRO A 558 -9.19 -21.78 1.22
C PRO A 558 -9.29 -23.30 1.07
N VAL A 559 -9.81 -23.78 -0.05
CA VAL A 559 -9.97 -25.20 -0.35
C VAL A 559 -9.58 -25.44 -1.81
N PHE A 560 -8.62 -26.33 -2.05
CA PHE A 560 -8.25 -26.75 -3.40
C PHE A 560 -7.73 -28.19 -3.42
N GLU A 561 -7.71 -28.79 -4.60
CA GLU A 561 -7.22 -30.15 -4.82
C GLU A 561 -5.75 -30.14 -5.25
N ARG A 562 -4.92 -30.94 -4.58
CA ARG A 562 -3.53 -31.18 -4.98
C ARG A 562 -3.21 -32.66 -4.83
N ASN A 563 -2.72 -33.30 -5.88
CA ASN A 563 -2.39 -34.73 -5.89
C ASN A 563 -3.55 -35.63 -5.40
N GLN A 564 -4.79 -35.33 -5.80
CA GLN A 564 -6.02 -36.03 -5.37
C GLN A 564 -6.32 -35.94 -3.86
N GLN A 565 -5.75 -34.94 -3.18
CA GLN A 565 -6.06 -34.60 -1.81
C GLN A 565 -6.67 -33.20 -1.75
N THR A 566 -7.81 -33.08 -1.07
CA THR A 566 -8.37 -31.79 -0.68
C THR A 566 -7.49 -31.17 0.39
N ILE A 567 -6.82 -30.07 0.05
CA ILE A 567 -6.12 -29.23 1.00
C ILE A 567 -7.10 -28.16 1.48
N THR A 568 -7.16 -27.95 2.79
CA THR A 568 -7.97 -26.88 3.39
C THR A 568 -7.07 -26.06 4.30
N HIS A 569 -6.99 -24.76 4.02
CA HIS A 569 -6.37 -23.79 4.89
C HIS A 569 -7.21 -22.51 4.93
N TYR A 570 -7.18 -21.80 6.06
CA TYR A 570 -7.79 -20.48 6.17
C TYR A 570 -6.75 -19.47 6.59
N ALA A 571 -6.68 -18.35 5.88
CA ALA A 571 -5.80 -17.26 6.24
C ALA A 571 -6.36 -16.46 7.41
N THR A 572 -5.49 -15.72 8.08
CA THR A 572 -5.89 -14.81 9.16
C THR A 572 -6.28 -13.46 8.57
N ALA A 573 -7.50 -13.00 8.87
CA ALA A 573 -7.88 -11.61 8.58
C ALA A 573 -7.39 -10.72 9.73
N TRP A 574 -6.29 -10.01 9.50
CA TRP A 574 -5.67 -9.07 10.43
C TRP A 574 -6.43 -7.73 10.46
N PRO A 575 -6.22 -6.89 11.48
CA PRO A 575 -6.62 -5.48 11.40
C PRO A 575 -6.05 -4.82 10.14
N ILE A 576 -6.80 -3.89 9.55
CA ILE A 576 -6.36 -3.15 8.35
C ILE A 576 -5.12 -2.29 8.65
N GLY A 577 -4.40 -1.86 7.62
CA GLY A 577 -3.19 -1.02 7.75
C GLY A 577 -3.38 0.19 8.68
N THR A 578 -4.49 0.91 8.55
CA THR A 578 -4.78 2.07 9.41
C THR A 578 -4.89 1.66 10.88
N ALA A 579 -5.55 0.53 11.17
CA ALA A 579 -5.70 0.01 12.53
C ALA A 579 -4.37 -0.50 13.09
N LEU A 580 -3.56 -1.19 12.28
CA LEU A 580 -2.21 -1.59 12.66
C LEU A 580 -1.33 -0.38 13.00
N ALA A 581 -1.40 0.70 12.21
CA ALA A 581 -0.70 1.94 12.52
C ALA A 581 -1.23 2.62 13.79
N GLN A 582 -2.53 2.52 14.09
CA GLN A 582 -3.12 3.03 15.33
C GLN A 582 -2.58 2.35 16.60
N THR A 583 -1.92 1.19 16.46
CA THR A 583 -1.22 0.56 17.59
C THR A 583 0.01 1.37 18.03
N TRP A 584 0.65 2.12 17.12
CA TRP A 584 1.94 2.79 17.33
C TRP A 584 3.02 1.85 17.92
N ASN A 585 2.99 0.57 17.52
CA ASN A 585 3.79 -0.49 18.12
C ASN A 585 4.58 -1.29 17.07
N LYS A 586 5.85 -0.90 16.89
CA LYS A 586 6.78 -1.51 15.90
C LYS A 586 6.97 -3.01 16.16
N ASP A 587 7.15 -3.39 17.42
CA ASP A 587 7.37 -4.79 17.83
C ASP A 587 6.15 -5.67 17.53
N LEU A 588 4.94 -5.10 17.66
CA LEU A 588 3.71 -5.81 17.34
C LEU A 588 3.56 -6.02 15.82
N LEU A 589 3.92 -5.03 15.00
CA LEU A 589 3.89 -5.15 13.54
C LEU A 589 4.92 -6.15 13.03
N GLU A 590 6.10 -6.22 13.65
CA GLU A 590 7.07 -7.29 13.33
C GLU A 590 6.51 -8.68 13.66
N LYS A 591 5.78 -8.83 14.78
CA LYS A 591 5.10 -10.10 15.11
C LYS A 591 3.98 -10.44 14.14
N VAL A 592 3.18 -9.46 13.72
CA VAL A 592 2.13 -9.66 12.71
C VAL A 592 2.77 -10.09 11.38
N GLY A 593 3.81 -9.40 10.92
CA GLY A 593 4.57 -9.80 9.73
C GLY A 593 5.16 -11.21 9.84
N PHE A 594 5.69 -11.60 11.00
CA PHE A 594 6.21 -12.95 11.23
C PHE A 594 5.09 -14.03 11.15
N ALA A 595 3.91 -13.72 11.68
CA ALA A 595 2.75 -14.61 11.59
C ALA A 595 2.26 -14.75 10.14
N VAL A 596 2.25 -13.66 9.36
CA VAL A 596 1.96 -13.70 7.92
C VAL A 596 3.00 -14.54 7.18
N GLY A 597 4.29 -14.37 7.44
CA GLY A 597 5.35 -15.20 6.84
C GLY A 597 5.18 -16.71 7.15
N THR A 598 4.66 -17.04 8.33
CA THR A 598 4.33 -18.42 8.70
C THR A 598 3.20 -18.98 7.83
N GLU A 599 2.16 -18.19 7.55
CA GLU A 599 1.08 -18.56 6.61
C GLU A 599 1.60 -18.69 5.19
N MET A 600 2.43 -17.75 4.72
CA MET A 600 3.03 -17.78 3.38
C MET A 600 3.77 -19.10 3.14
N LYS A 601 4.61 -19.50 4.10
CA LYS A 601 5.38 -20.76 4.03
C LYS A 601 4.47 -21.99 3.96
N GLU A 602 3.37 -22.00 4.71
CA GLU A 602 2.42 -23.11 4.69
C GLU A 602 1.64 -23.17 3.37
N PHE A 603 1.30 -22.02 2.80
CA PHE A 603 0.48 -21.92 1.59
C PHE A 603 1.30 -22.04 0.31
N GLY A 604 2.63 -21.93 0.39
CA GLY A 604 3.52 -21.94 -0.77
C GLY A 604 3.55 -20.58 -1.50
N VAL A 605 3.27 -19.50 -0.79
CA VAL A 605 3.43 -18.12 -1.29
C VAL A 605 4.85 -17.65 -0.95
N ASP A 606 5.53 -17.05 -1.92
CA ASP A 606 6.92 -16.61 -1.76
C ASP A 606 7.02 -15.09 -1.54
N LEU A 607 6.13 -14.33 -2.17
CA LEU A 607 6.05 -12.88 -2.09
C LEU A 607 4.66 -12.41 -1.67
N TRP A 608 4.61 -11.56 -0.65
CA TRP A 608 3.37 -10.92 -0.22
C TRP A 608 3.26 -9.52 -0.84
N LEU A 609 2.12 -9.23 -1.48
CA LEU A 609 1.83 -7.94 -2.12
C LEU A 609 1.35 -6.90 -1.10
N ALA A 610 2.17 -6.65 -0.09
CA ALA A 610 1.96 -5.74 1.01
C ALA A 610 3.34 -5.37 1.63
N PRO A 611 3.43 -4.34 2.46
CA PRO A 611 2.40 -3.37 2.81
C PRO A 611 1.97 -2.44 1.67
N GLY A 612 0.68 -2.10 1.67
CA GLY A 612 0.21 -0.86 1.07
C GLY A 612 0.56 0.32 1.98
N MET A 613 1.20 1.37 1.47
CA MET A 613 1.75 2.42 2.34
C MET A 613 1.67 3.84 1.78
N ASN A 614 0.84 4.10 0.76
CA ASN A 614 0.64 5.46 0.25
C ASN A 614 0.14 6.40 1.36
N ILE A 615 0.59 7.65 1.35
CA ILE A 615 0.20 8.65 2.35
C ILE A 615 -1.31 8.93 2.31
N HIS A 616 -1.94 9.06 3.48
CA HIS A 616 -3.33 9.56 3.59
C HIS A 616 -3.37 11.06 3.28
N ARG A 617 -3.29 11.41 1.99
CA ARG A 617 -3.30 12.80 1.53
C ARG A 617 -4.63 13.50 1.84
N ASP A 618 -5.73 12.78 1.61
CA ASP A 618 -7.09 13.27 1.83
C ASP A 618 -7.89 12.18 2.56
N PRO A 619 -8.77 12.53 3.52
CA PRO A 619 -9.61 11.55 4.18
C PRO A 619 -10.48 10.76 3.20
N LEU A 620 -10.89 11.29 2.06
CA LEU A 620 -11.77 10.60 1.11
C LEU A 620 -11.07 9.54 0.24
N GLY A 621 -9.77 9.31 0.41
CA GLY A 621 -9.05 8.22 -0.27
C GLY A 621 -9.74 6.87 -0.11
N GLY A 622 -10.08 6.22 -1.22
CA GLY A 622 -10.81 4.94 -1.24
C GLY A 622 -10.07 3.79 -0.55
N ARG A 623 -8.74 3.76 -0.69
CA ARG A 623 -7.84 2.74 -0.13
C ARG A 623 -7.10 3.16 1.14
N ASN A 624 -7.44 4.29 1.77
CA ASN A 624 -6.77 4.68 3.02
C ASN A 624 -6.81 3.56 4.08
N PHE A 625 -7.87 2.75 4.11
CA PHE A 625 -7.98 1.64 5.06
C PHE A 625 -6.76 0.70 5.07
N GLU A 626 -6.18 0.40 3.90
CA GLU A 626 -5.05 -0.52 3.79
C GLU A 626 -3.68 0.16 3.92
N TYR A 627 -3.65 1.50 3.93
CA TYR A 627 -2.46 2.29 4.19
C TYR A 627 -2.37 2.68 5.68
N PHE A 628 -1.26 3.29 6.09
CA PHE A 628 -0.96 3.50 7.50
C PHE A 628 -1.37 4.86 8.06
N ALA A 629 -0.97 5.96 7.44
CA ALA A 629 -1.04 7.30 8.04
C ALA A 629 -0.87 8.45 7.05
N GLU A 630 -1.24 9.66 7.49
CA GLU A 630 -0.86 10.94 6.87
C GLU A 630 0.63 11.29 7.05
N ASP A 631 1.32 10.65 8.01
CA ASP A 631 2.72 10.91 8.33
C ASP A 631 3.69 9.90 7.66
N PRO A 632 4.73 10.37 6.94
CA PRO A 632 5.65 9.48 6.26
C PRO A 632 6.59 8.71 7.19
N TYR A 633 6.94 9.25 8.37
CA TYR A 633 7.79 8.52 9.32
C TYR A 633 7.02 7.36 9.96
N LEU A 634 5.78 7.61 10.40
CA LEU A 634 4.91 6.56 10.92
C LEU A 634 4.65 5.48 9.86
N SER A 635 4.23 5.89 8.65
CA SER A 635 3.94 4.96 7.54
C SER A 635 5.16 4.13 7.13
N GLY A 636 6.31 4.78 6.92
CA GLY A 636 7.55 4.08 6.54
C GLY A 636 8.07 3.14 7.63
N THR A 637 7.94 3.54 8.90
CA THR A 637 8.37 2.68 10.02
C THR A 637 7.44 1.48 10.19
N MET A 638 6.12 1.65 10.08
CA MET A 638 5.20 0.51 10.14
C MET A 638 5.50 -0.50 9.03
N ALA A 639 5.66 -0.01 7.80
CA ALA A 639 6.00 -0.83 6.65
C ALA A 639 7.33 -1.59 6.85
N ALA A 640 8.35 -0.92 7.38
CA ALA A 640 9.67 -1.51 7.61
C ALA A 640 9.62 -2.67 8.62
N PHE A 641 8.87 -2.54 9.72
CA PHE A 641 8.81 -3.57 10.75
C PHE A 641 7.93 -4.76 10.35
N GLU A 642 6.83 -4.50 9.63
CA GLU A 642 6.04 -5.58 9.01
C GLU A 642 6.88 -6.37 7.98
N THR A 643 7.65 -5.65 7.16
CA THR A 643 8.62 -6.25 6.22
C THR A 643 9.63 -7.14 6.93
N LYS A 644 10.25 -6.66 8.02
CA LYS A 644 11.20 -7.44 8.82
C LYS A 644 10.58 -8.69 9.39
N GLY A 645 9.33 -8.61 9.86
CA GLY A 645 8.60 -9.75 10.38
C GLY A 645 8.47 -10.87 9.35
N VAL A 646 8.03 -10.54 8.14
CA VAL A 646 7.88 -11.52 7.05
C VAL A 646 9.24 -12.09 6.65
N GLN A 647 10.24 -11.22 6.42
CA GLN A 647 11.55 -11.60 5.92
C GLN A 647 12.49 -12.20 7.00
N ALA A 648 12.02 -12.32 8.24
CA ALA A 648 12.68 -13.15 9.26
C ALA A 648 12.53 -14.65 8.94
N HIS A 649 11.58 -15.02 8.07
CA HIS A 649 11.54 -16.33 7.45
C HIS A 649 12.48 -16.37 6.24
N ASP A 650 13.31 -17.40 6.21
CA ASP A 650 14.18 -17.66 5.06
C ASP A 650 13.34 -17.85 3.79
N LYS A 651 13.84 -17.31 2.67
CA LYS A 651 13.23 -17.46 1.33
C LYS A 651 11.82 -16.90 1.15
N LEU A 652 11.40 -15.95 1.99
CA LEU A 652 10.17 -15.18 1.80
C LEU A 652 10.47 -13.69 1.64
N GLY A 653 9.58 -12.98 0.97
CA GLY A 653 9.74 -11.55 0.73
C GLY A 653 8.42 -10.79 0.71
N VAL A 654 8.54 -9.47 0.72
CA VAL A 654 7.42 -8.54 0.59
C VAL A 654 7.59 -7.66 -0.64
N THR A 655 6.47 -7.11 -1.10
CA THR A 655 6.41 -6.13 -2.19
C THR A 655 5.74 -4.85 -1.68
N LEU A 656 6.52 -3.79 -1.45
CA LEU A 656 5.96 -2.50 -1.03
C LEU A 656 5.09 -1.90 -2.14
N LYS A 657 3.93 -1.31 -1.81
CA LYS A 657 3.05 -0.71 -2.83
C LYS A 657 2.30 0.56 -2.36
N HIS A 658 1.88 1.45 -3.24
CA HIS A 658 2.14 1.51 -4.68
C HIS A 658 3.06 2.70 -4.98
N PHE A 659 4.16 2.45 -5.70
CA PHE A 659 5.25 3.40 -5.89
C PHE A 659 5.10 4.17 -7.22
N LEU A 660 4.64 5.42 -7.27
CA LEU A 660 4.23 6.27 -6.15
C LEU A 660 3.00 7.15 -6.47
N GLY A 661 2.56 7.93 -5.48
CA GLY A 661 1.58 8.99 -5.69
C GLY A 661 0.15 8.49 -5.95
N ASN A 662 -0.13 7.22 -5.67
CA ASN A 662 -1.46 6.62 -5.77
C ASN A 662 -2.30 6.93 -4.52
N ASN A 663 -2.56 8.22 -4.28
CA ASN A 663 -3.28 8.69 -3.09
C ASN A 663 -4.79 8.91 -3.36
N GLN A 664 -5.27 8.46 -4.52
CA GLN A 664 -6.64 8.65 -5.01
C GLN A 664 -7.00 7.51 -5.96
N GLU A 665 -8.20 6.93 -5.81
CA GLU A 665 -8.66 5.83 -6.65
C GLU A 665 -9.34 6.32 -7.93
N SER A 666 -10.02 7.46 -7.89
CA SER A 666 -10.62 8.08 -9.08
C SER A 666 -9.51 8.35 -10.10
N PHE A 667 -9.71 7.87 -11.33
CA PHE A 667 -8.75 8.02 -12.44
C PHE A 667 -7.38 7.34 -12.23
N ARG A 668 -7.19 6.48 -11.22
CA ARG A 668 -5.88 5.90 -10.88
C ARG A 668 -5.11 5.25 -12.04
N ASN A 669 -5.80 4.70 -13.05
CA ASN A 669 -5.18 4.01 -14.19
C ASN A 669 -4.54 4.97 -15.22
N PHE A 670 -4.81 6.28 -15.16
CA PHE A 670 -4.32 7.24 -16.15
C PHE A 670 -4.21 8.69 -15.65
N GLY A 671 -4.68 8.97 -14.43
CA GLY A 671 -4.57 10.26 -13.79
C GLY A 671 -3.12 10.65 -13.55
N ASN A 672 -2.88 11.94 -13.35
CA ASN A 672 -1.55 12.50 -13.19
C ASN A 672 -1.46 13.34 -11.91
N SER A 673 -0.80 12.79 -10.89
CA SER A 673 -0.49 13.54 -9.68
C SER A 673 0.61 14.56 -9.99
N ILE A 674 0.29 15.85 -9.88
CA ILE A 674 1.23 16.94 -10.11
C ILE A 674 1.79 17.37 -8.74
N ILE A 675 3.08 17.10 -8.50
CA ILE A 675 3.69 17.22 -7.18
C ILE A 675 5.03 17.94 -7.28
N GLY A 676 5.25 18.96 -6.43
CA GLY A 676 6.55 19.61 -6.28
C GLY A 676 7.62 18.68 -5.72
N GLU A 677 8.88 18.86 -6.10
CA GLU A 677 9.97 17.93 -5.75
C GLU A 677 10.22 17.87 -4.23
N GLN A 678 10.11 19.00 -3.53
CA GLN A 678 10.23 19.00 -2.07
C GLN A 678 9.18 18.09 -1.42
N ALA A 679 7.91 18.21 -1.86
CA ALA A 679 6.83 17.39 -1.35
C ALA A 679 7.00 15.90 -1.72
N LEU A 680 7.45 15.61 -2.95
CA LEU A 680 7.84 14.25 -3.33
C LEU A 680 8.84 13.66 -2.35
N ARG A 681 9.96 14.35 -2.13
CA ARG A 681 11.09 13.85 -1.33
C ARG A 681 10.79 13.77 0.17
N GLU A 682 10.05 14.73 0.71
CA GLU A 682 9.81 14.81 2.16
C GLU A 682 8.54 14.08 2.61
N ILE A 683 7.57 13.83 1.71
CA ILE A 683 6.29 13.18 2.04
C ILE A 683 6.10 11.85 1.30
N TYR A 684 6.01 11.86 -0.03
CA TYR A 684 5.49 10.71 -0.79
C TYR A 684 6.53 9.64 -1.12
N LEU A 685 7.81 10.02 -1.14
CA LEU A 685 8.96 9.13 -1.25
C LEU A 685 9.51 8.74 0.13
N ARG A 686 9.38 9.61 1.14
CA ARG A 686 10.05 9.46 2.43
C ARG A 686 9.65 8.18 3.18
N ASN A 687 8.37 7.83 3.16
CA ASN A 687 7.88 6.56 3.72
C ASN A 687 8.52 5.35 3.02
N PHE A 688 8.58 5.33 1.69
CA PHE A 688 9.24 4.26 0.92
C PHE A 688 10.75 4.23 1.18
N GLU A 689 11.42 5.38 1.24
CA GLU A 689 12.84 5.48 1.56
C GLU A 689 13.14 4.82 2.92
N ILE A 690 12.34 5.14 3.94
CA ILE A 690 12.46 4.53 5.28
C ILE A 690 12.25 3.02 5.19
N ALA A 691 11.20 2.55 4.51
CA ALA A 691 10.93 1.13 4.37
C ALA A 691 12.01 0.37 3.59
N VAL A 692 12.58 0.97 2.55
CA VAL A 692 13.69 0.40 1.76
C VAL A 692 14.97 0.31 2.60
N LYS A 693 15.34 1.39 3.29
CA LYS A 693 16.59 1.47 4.06
C LYS A 693 16.54 0.67 5.36
N LEU A 694 15.38 0.57 5.99
CA LEU A 694 15.21 -0.10 7.28
C LEU A 694 14.70 -1.54 7.13
N GLY A 695 13.78 -1.79 6.21
CA GLY A 695 13.12 -3.09 6.00
C GLY A 695 13.80 -3.98 4.97
N HIS A 696 14.51 -3.39 3.99
CA HIS A 696 15.14 -4.11 2.87
C HIS A 696 14.18 -5.06 2.13
N PRO A 697 13.05 -4.56 1.61
CA PRO A 697 12.04 -5.38 0.96
C PRO A 697 12.61 -6.09 -0.27
N MET A 698 12.11 -7.29 -0.56
CA MET A 698 12.49 -8.07 -1.74
C MET A 698 12.07 -7.39 -3.04
N ALA A 699 10.91 -6.72 -3.04
CA ALA A 699 10.35 -6.08 -4.22
C ALA A 699 9.58 -4.78 -3.90
N ILE A 700 9.32 -4.00 -4.94
CA ILE A 700 8.44 -2.82 -4.94
C ILE A 700 7.50 -2.90 -6.14
N MET A 701 6.23 -2.54 -5.93
CA MET A 701 5.23 -2.46 -6.99
C MET A 701 5.02 -1.00 -7.38
N SER A 702 5.26 -0.67 -8.66
CA SER A 702 4.99 0.66 -9.20
C SER A 702 3.49 0.93 -9.28
N SER A 703 3.05 2.17 -9.11
CA SER A 703 1.63 2.54 -9.21
C SER A 703 1.11 2.59 -10.65
N TYR A 704 -0.22 2.57 -10.77
CA TYR A 704 -0.94 2.76 -12.03
C TYR A 704 -0.86 4.17 -12.61
N ASN A 705 -0.82 5.20 -11.75
CA ASN A 705 -0.98 6.59 -12.16
C ASN A 705 0.30 7.16 -12.77
N ARG A 706 0.16 8.32 -13.38
CA ARG A 706 1.28 9.19 -13.72
C ARG A 706 1.66 10.05 -12.54
N VAL A 707 2.94 10.37 -12.44
CA VAL A 707 3.47 11.42 -11.57
C VAL A 707 4.24 12.38 -12.45
N ASN A 708 3.83 13.65 -12.41
CA ASN A 708 4.44 14.72 -13.20
C ASN A 708 4.53 14.42 -14.72
N GLY A 709 3.53 13.71 -15.25
CA GLY A 709 3.34 13.46 -16.68
C GLY A 709 3.79 12.08 -17.17
N ILE A 710 4.55 11.33 -16.38
CA ILE A 710 5.10 10.02 -16.75
C ILE A 710 4.48 8.94 -15.86
N PHE A 711 4.09 7.80 -16.45
CA PHE A 711 3.59 6.65 -15.69
C PHE A 711 4.67 6.14 -14.73
N SER A 712 4.31 5.82 -13.49
CA SER A 712 5.30 5.39 -12.48
C SER A 712 6.11 4.18 -12.91
N ALA A 713 5.49 3.22 -13.58
CA ALA A 713 6.15 2.02 -14.12
C ALA A 713 7.20 2.33 -15.21
N ALA A 714 7.09 3.47 -15.89
CA ALA A 714 7.93 3.90 -17.02
C ALA A 714 8.72 5.18 -16.71
N ASN A 715 8.98 5.44 -15.43
CA ASN A 715 9.65 6.65 -14.97
C ASN A 715 11.09 6.34 -14.53
N PHE A 716 12.06 6.60 -15.40
CA PHE A 716 13.49 6.35 -15.17
C PHE A 716 14.04 7.12 -13.97
N GLU A 717 13.67 8.39 -13.83
CA GLU A 717 14.03 9.24 -12.70
C GLU A 717 13.56 8.63 -11.37
N LEU A 718 12.38 8.01 -11.35
CA LEU A 718 11.84 7.34 -10.17
C LEU A 718 12.54 6.00 -9.89
N LEU A 719 12.56 5.11 -10.88
CA LEU A 719 12.87 3.70 -10.68
C LEU A 719 14.37 3.39 -10.77
N THR A 720 15.14 4.20 -11.50
CA THR A 720 16.59 4.08 -11.57
C THR A 720 17.25 5.16 -10.70
N ASN A 721 17.00 6.44 -10.95
CA ASN A 721 17.76 7.48 -10.25
C ASN A 721 17.44 7.56 -8.75
N VAL A 722 16.19 7.81 -8.36
CA VAL A 722 15.83 7.87 -6.94
C VAL A 722 16.01 6.50 -6.28
N LEU A 723 15.38 5.46 -6.83
CA LEU A 723 15.30 4.18 -6.15
C LEU A 723 16.64 3.41 -6.12
N ARG A 724 17.40 3.38 -7.22
CA ARG A 724 18.63 2.57 -7.33
C ARG A 724 19.89 3.42 -7.12
N ASP A 725 19.98 4.61 -7.69
CA ASP A 725 21.18 5.45 -7.55
C ASP A 725 21.23 6.14 -6.18
N GLU A 726 20.13 6.75 -5.72
CA GLU A 726 20.13 7.44 -4.43
C GLU A 726 19.95 6.52 -3.22
N TRP A 727 19.07 5.50 -3.32
CA TRP A 727 18.70 4.63 -2.18
C TRP A 727 19.35 3.25 -2.23
N HIS A 728 20.02 2.92 -3.33
CA HIS A 728 20.72 1.65 -3.52
C HIS A 728 19.82 0.41 -3.42
N PHE A 729 18.55 0.52 -3.82
CA PHE A 729 17.64 -0.63 -3.85
C PHE A 729 18.16 -1.72 -4.80
N GLN A 730 18.24 -2.95 -4.28
CA GLN A 730 18.79 -4.12 -4.99
C GLN A 730 17.72 -5.17 -5.32
N GLY A 731 16.45 -4.88 -5.06
CA GLY A 731 15.35 -5.80 -5.31
C GLY A 731 14.76 -5.67 -6.71
N THR A 732 13.61 -6.32 -6.88
CA THR A 732 12.81 -6.30 -8.12
C THR A 732 11.75 -5.21 -8.04
N VAL A 733 11.59 -4.44 -9.11
CA VAL A 733 10.42 -3.59 -9.32
C VAL A 733 9.44 -4.35 -10.22
N MET A 734 8.17 -4.36 -9.86
CA MET A 734 7.11 -4.91 -10.70
C MET A 734 6.03 -3.88 -10.99
N THR A 735 5.31 -4.03 -12.11
CA THR A 735 4.11 -3.23 -12.35
C THR A 735 2.99 -3.61 -11.38
N ASP A 736 2.05 -2.70 -11.16
CA ASP A 736 0.71 -3.10 -10.74
C ASP A 736 0.04 -3.93 -11.85
N TRP A 737 -1.01 -4.68 -11.53
CA TRP A 737 -1.64 -5.64 -12.44
C TRP A 737 -2.30 -4.93 -13.61
N PHE A 738 -1.91 -5.25 -14.85
CA PHE A 738 -2.44 -4.63 -16.07
C PHE A 738 -2.19 -3.12 -16.14
N SER A 739 -0.99 -2.70 -15.75
CA SER A 739 -0.53 -1.31 -15.92
C SER A 739 -0.70 -0.83 -17.37
N ALA A 740 -1.07 0.45 -17.53
CA ALA A 740 -1.20 1.11 -18.83
C ALA A 740 0.11 1.76 -19.32
N ALA A 741 1.21 1.59 -18.58
CA ALA A 741 2.52 2.07 -18.98
C ALA A 741 3.06 1.30 -20.19
N ASP A 742 3.81 1.98 -21.04
CA ASP A 742 4.48 1.32 -22.16
C ASP A 742 5.49 0.29 -21.62
N PRO A 743 5.40 -0.99 -22.05
CA PRO A 743 6.23 -2.05 -21.49
C PRO A 743 7.71 -1.89 -21.84
N LYS A 744 8.04 -1.33 -23.02
CA LYS A 744 9.42 -1.09 -23.46
C LYS A 744 10.07 -0.02 -22.58
N GLN A 745 9.38 1.11 -22.41
CA GLN A 745 9.81 2.19 -21.54
C GLN A 745 9.87 1.75 -20.07
N SER A 746 8.98 0.83 -19.65
CA SER A 746 8.99 0.28 -18.30
C SER A 746 10.27 -0.53 -18.03
N MET A 747 10.65 -1.43 -18.93
CA MET A 747 11.91 -2.19 -18.85
C MET A 747 13.12 -1.25 -18.77
N HIS A 748 13.20 -0.29 -19.69
CA HIS A 748 14.28 0.68 -19.74
C HIS A 748 14.39 1.53 -18.46
N SER A 749 13.24 1.94 -17.90
CA SER A 749 13.18 2.74 -16.66
C SER A 749 13.66 2.01 -15.42
N GLY A 750 13.73 0.68 -15.45
CA GLY A 750 14.07 -0.17 -14.30
C GLY A 750 12.87 -0.80 -13.61
N ASN A 751 11.73 -0.94 -14.31
CA ASN A 751 10.68 -1.87 -13.92
C ASN A 751 11.01 -3.26 -14.48
N ASP A 752 11.27 -4.20 -13.58
CA ASP A 752 11.90 -5.47 -13.94
C ASP A 752 10.88 -6.56 -14.32
N LEU A 753 9.62 -6.44 -13.89
CA LEU A 753 8.60 -7.47 -14.03
C LEU A 753 7.22 -6.88 -14.35
N ILE A 754 6.68 -7.18 -15.53
CA ILE A 754 5.32 -6.79 -15.93
C ILE A 754 4.32 -7.81 -15.41
N MET A 755 3.32 -7.34 -14.66
CA MET A 755 2.29 -8.16 -14.04
C MET A 755 0.89 -7.93 -14.61
N PRO A 756 0.08 -9.00 -14.75
CA PRO A 756 0.41 -10.43 -14.61
C PRO A 756 1.05 -11.03 -15.88
N GLY A 757 1.42 -10.19 -16.84
CA GLY A 757 2.02 -10.57 -18.12
C GLY A 757 1.01 -10.61 -19.28
N ASN A 758 1.16 -9.71 -20.24
CA ASN A 758 0.34 -9.64 -21.45
C ASN A 758 1.01 -8.89 -22.63
N SER A 759 2.29 -8.52 -22.50
CA SER A 759 3.02 -7.68 -23.46
C SER A 759 4.17 -8.42 -24.15
N LYS A 760 4.19 -9.76 -24.08
CA LYS A 760 5.24 -10.60 -24.69
C LYS A 760 5.47 -10.31 -26.17
N SER A 761 4.40 -10.22 -26.96
CA SER A 761 4.53 -9.95 -28.40
C SER A 761 5.05 -8.52 -28.66
N GLU A 762 4.65 -7.55 -27.84
CA GLU A 762 5.14 -6.16 -27.92
C GLU A 762 6.63 -6.07 -27.57
N LEU A 763 7.07 -6.77 -26.53
CA LEU A 763 8.49 -6.83 -26.15
C LEU A 763 9.33 -7.60 -27.18
N MET A 764 8.82 -8.71 -27.73
CA MET A 764 9.52 -9.47 -28.77
C MET A 764 9.72 -8.65 -30.04
N SER A 765 8.66 -7.96 -30.47
CA SER A 765 8.70 -7.06 -31.64
C SER A 765 9.68 -5.89 -31.45
N ALA A 766 10.00 -5.54 -30.19
CA ALA A 766 10.92 -4.45 -29.89
C ALA A 766 12.40 -4.86 -29.93
N VAL A 767 12.71 -6.16 -29.91
CA VAL A 767 14.08 -6.68 -29.83
C VAL A 767 14.45 -7.64 -30.97
N SER A 768 13.49 -7.97 -31.83
CA SER A 768 13.71 -8.86 -32.97
C SER A 768 12.57 -8.72 -33.97
N ASP A 769 12.85 -8.99 -35.25
CA ASP A 769 11.82 -9.12 -36.28
C ASP A 769 10.85 -10.26 -35.92
N PHE A 770 9.69 -9.92 -35.35
CA PHE A 770 8.77 -10.89 -34.79
C PHE A 770 7.60 -11.17 -35.75
N GLY A 771 7.59 -12.39 -36.28
CA GLY A 771 6.62 -12.84 -37.26
C GLY A 771 5.20 -13.06 -36.73
N PRO A 772 4.23 -13.29 -37.64
CA PRO A 772 2.85 -13.57 -37.25
C PRO A 772 2.75 -14.82 -36.38
N GLU A 773 1.90 -14.77 -35.35
CA GLU A 773 1.59 -15.93 -34.54
C GLU A 773 0.42 -16.72 -35.13
N PHE A 774 0.51 -18.05 -35.07
CA PHE A 774 -0.52 -18.94 -35.59
C PHE A 774 -1.18 -19.76 -34.48
N ASP A 775 -2.49 -20.03 -34.65
CA ASP A 775 -3.20 -21.00 -33.81
C ASP A 775 -2.80 -22.45 -34.15
N GLU A 776 -3.33 -23.42 -33.40
CA GLU A 776 -3.06 -24.85 -33.62
C GLU A 776 -3.47 -25.33 -35.01
N GLN A 777 -4.36 -24.60 -35.68
CA GLN A 777 -4.85 -24.91 -37.02
C GLN A 777 -4.00 -24.25 -38.10
N GLY A 778 -3.06 -23.37 -37.76
CA GLY A 778 -2.20 -22.63 -38.68
C GLY A 778 -2.82 -21.33 -39.23
N LYS A 779 -3.91 -20.84 -38.61
CA LYS A 779 -4.50 -19.54 -38.95
C LYS A 779 -3.85 -18.44 -38.12
N ILE A 780 -3.99 -17.19 -38.57
CA ILE A 780 -3.55 -16.05 -37.76
C ILE A 780 -4.23 -16.10 -36.38
N LYS A 781 -3.41 -16.12 -35.33
CA LYS A 781 -3.90 -16.15 -33.96
C LYS A 781 -4.62 -14.83 -33.69
N VAL A 782 -5.77 -14.91 -33.04
CA VAL A 782 -6.52 -13.74 -32.56
C VAL A 782 -6.43 -13.72 -31.05
N LYS A 783 -5.84 -12.66 -30.52
CA LYS A 783 -5.78 -12.41 -29.08
C LYS A 783 -7.00 -11.62 -28.65
N THR A 784 -7.64 -12.03 -27.57
CA THR A 784 -8.76 -11.30 -26.96
C THR A 784 -8.29 -10.69 -25.66
N ASP A 785 -8.20 -9.36 -25.60
CA ASP A 785 -7.77 -8.60 -24.43
C ASP A 785 -8.91 -7.77 -23.86
N TYR A 786 -8.96 -7.57 -22.55
CA TYR A 786 -9.88 -6.60 -21.95
C TYR A 786 -9.23 -5.22 -21.95
N ASP A 787 -9.73 -4.32 -22.78
CA ASP A 787 -9.29 -2.93 -22.82
C ASP A 787 -9.89 -2.19 -21.63
N LEU A 788 -9.08 -1.93 -20.60
CA LEU A 788 -9.49 -1.22 -19.37
C LEU A 788 -10.00 0.19 -19.66
N LEU A 789 -9.52 0.85 -20.72
CA LEU A 789 -9.95 2.20 -21.10
C LEU A 789 -11.33 2.16 -21.76
N LYS A 790 -11.56 1.19 -22.65
CA LYS A 790 -12.85 1.02 -23.36
C LYS A 790 -13.86 0.17 -22.59
N LYS A 791 -13.45 -0.43 -21.46
CA LYS A 791 -14.23 -1.37 -20.64
C LYS A 791 -14.89 -2.49 -21.45
N LYS A 792 -14.17 -3.03 -22.43
CA LYS A 792 -14.67 -4.08 -23.31
C LYS A 792 -13.54 -4.99 -23.77
N PHE A 793 -13.91 -6.20 -24.16
CA PHE A 793 -12.99 -7.08 -24.87
C PHE A 793 -12.72 -6.53 -26.28
N VAL A 794 -11.45 -6.56 -26.66
CA VAL A 794 -10.93 -6.19 -27.98
C VAL A 794 -10.22 -7.43 -28.53
N GLU A 795 -10.42 -7.70 -29.81
CA GLU A 795 -9.77 -8.79 -30.51
C GLU A 795 -8.72 -8.21 -31.46
N THR A 796 -7.50 -8.72 -31.37
CA THR A 796 -6.35 -8.28 -32.17
C THR A 796 -5.78 -9.47 -32.93
N GLU A 797 -5.63 -9.33 -34.25
CA GLU A 797 -4.93 -10.32 -35.08
C GLU A 797 -3.41 -10.18 -34.85
N MET A 798 -2.75 -11.29 -34.50
CA MET A 798 -1.34 -11.30 -34.11
C MET A 798 -0.41 -11.34 -35.32
N TRP A 799 -0.47 -10.29 -36.15
CA TRP A 799 0.46 -10.10 -37.27
C TRP A 799 1.85 -9.65 -36.83
N ASN A 800 1.93 -9.06 -35.62
CA ASN A 800 3.17 -8.52 -35.05
C ASN A 800 3.86 -7.58 -36.05
N ASP A 801 5.13 -7.80 -36.40
CA ASP A 801 5.90 -6.88 -37.25
C ASP A 801 5.68 -7.11 -38.75
N PHE A 802 4.93 -8.14 -39.13
CA PHE A 802 4.75 -8.46 -40.53
C PHE A 802 3.75 -7.51 -41.20
N ILE A 803 4.27 -6.68 -42.09
CA ILE A 803 3.48 -5.81 -42.96
C ILE A 803 3.41 -6.44 -44.34
N VAL A 804 2.19 -6.74 -44.79
CA VAL A 804 1.93 -7.20 -46.16
C VAL A 804 2.33 -6.09 -47.14
N ASP A 805 3.24 -6.40 -48.05
CA ASP A 805 3.83 -5.47 -49.01
C ASP A 805 4.39 -6.26 -50.20
N SER A 806 3.96 -5.93 -51.42
CA SER A 806 4.36 -6.65 -52.64
C SER A 806 5.81 -6.43 -53.01
N ASP A 807 6.44 -5.36 -52.53
CA ASP A 807 7.86 -5.08 -52.73
C ASP A 807 8.74 -5.66 -51.61
N GLY A 808 8.13 -6.37 -50.65
CA GLY A 808 8.83 -7.01 -49.54
C GLY A 808 9.59 -8.29 -49.93
N GLU A 809 10.55 -8.69 -49.10
CA GLU A 809 11.37 -9.90 -49.32
C GLU A 809 10.98 -11.08 -48.41
N VAL A 810 10.11 -10.84 -47.42
CA VAL A 810 9.66 -11.83 -46.44
C VAL A 810 8.43 -12.55 -46.96
N ILE A 811 8.43 -13.88 -46.88
CA ILE A 811 7.28 -14.69 -47.29
C ILE A 811 6.71 -15.44 -46.09
N VAL A 812 5.43 -15.22 -45.80
CA VAL A 812 4.69 -15.88 -44.73
C VAL A 812 3.60 -16.77 -45.30
N LYS A 813 3.56 -18.04 -44.89
CA LYS A 813 2.48 -18.96 -45.26
C LYS A 813 1.35 -18.88 -44.23
N VAL A 814 0.14 -18.58 -44.69
CA VAL A 814 -1.05 -18.43 -43.84
C VAL A 814 -2.13 -19.42 -44.28
N ARG A 815 -2.74 -20.13 -43.32
CA ARG A 815 -3.94 -20.91 -43.58
C ARG A 815 -5.19 -20.02 -43.58
N VAL A 816 -6.03 -20.20 -44.59
CA VAL A 816 -7.27 -19.45 -44.80
C VAL A 816 -8.38 -20.45 -45.10
N ASP A 817 -9.49 -20.39 -44.37
CA ASP A 817 -10.68 -21.19 -44.64
C ASP A 817 -11.91 -20.31 -44.93
N SER A 818 -13.06 -20.95 -45.22
CA SER A 818 -14.28 -20.29 -45.69
C SER A 818 -14.85 -19.23 -44.73
N ASP A 819 -14.55 -19.36 -43.44
CA ASP A 819 -15.01 -18.48 -42.35
C ASP A 819 -13.90 -17.52 -41.87
N SER A 820 -12.78 -17.42 -42.59
CA SER A 820 -11.67 -16.54 -42.22
C SER A 820 -12.07 -15.06 -42.28
N ARG A 821 -11.73 -14.31 -41.23
CA ARG A 821 -11.88 -12.84 -41.15
C ARG A 821 -11.07 -12.11 -42.24
N LEU A 822 -10.08 -12.79 -42.81
CA LEU A 822 -9.21 -12.26 -43.85
C LEU A 822 -9.82 -12.34 -45.25
N ARG A 823 -10.99 -12.96 -45.43
CA ARG A 823 -11.57 -13.29 -46.74
C ARG A 823 -11.66 -12.09 -47.68
N ASP A 824 -12.06 -10.93 -47.18
CA ASP A 824 -12.17 -9.72 -48.01
C ASP A 824 -10.78 -9.14 -48.33
N ARG A 825 -9.86 -9.12 -47.35
CA ARG A 825 -8.46 -8.67 -47.53
C ARG A 825 -7.67 -9.53 -48.52
N ILE A 826 -7.93 -10.84 -48.56
CA ILE A 826 -7.20 -11.77 -49.45
C ILE A 826 -7.44 -11.46 -50.91
N LYS A 827 -8.65 -11.03 -51.29
CA LYS A 827 -8.93 -10.63 -52.67
C LYS A 827 -8.06 -9.44 -53.07
N ASP A 828 -7.96 -8.46 -52.18
CA ASP A 828 -7.16 -7.25 -52.40
C ASP A 828 -5.67 -7.61 -52.45
N TRP A 829 -5.17 -8.43 -51.52
CA TRP A 829 -3.79 -8.89 -51.51
C TRP A 829 -3.40 -9.66 -52.77
N VAL A 830 -4.26 -10.56 -53.24
CA VAL A 830 -4.01 -11.27 -54.52
C VAL A 830 -4.03 -10.30 -55.70
N TYR A 831 -4.96 -9.35 -55.71
CA TYR A 831 -5.07 -8.36 -56.79
C TYR A 831 -3.85 -7.43 -56.86
N ASN A 832 -3.32 -7.03 -55.71
CA ASN A 832 -2.16 -6.15 -55.58
C ASN A 832 -0.82 -6.88 -55.77
N GLY A 833 -0.83 -8.21 -55.95
CA GLY A 833 0.38 -9.02 -56.07
C GLY A 833 1.08 -9.31 -54.74
N GLU A 834 0.41 -9.05 -53.62
CA GLU A 834 0.90 -9.25 -52.25
C GLU A 834 0.63 -10.68 -51.75
N ALA A 835 -0.29 -11.42 -52.38
CA ALA A 835 -0.61 -12.81 -52.02
C ALA A 835 -0.61 -13.77 -53.21
N GLN A 836 -0.09 -14.98 -53.00
CA GLN A 836 -0.19 -16.10 -53.93
C GLN A 836 -1.00 -17.25 -53.32
N ILE A 837 -2.03 -17.71 -54.04
CA ILE A 837 -2.81 -18.89 -53.63
C ILE A 837 -1.97 -20.15 -53.86
N VAL A 838 -1.75 -20.94 -52.80
CA VAL A 838 -0.96 -22.18 -52.86
C VAL A 838 -1.87 -23.39 -53.09
N ASP A 839 -2.92 -23.48 -52.29
CA ASP A 839 -3.92 -24.54 -52.32
C ASP A 839 -5.26 -24.03 -51.77
N ASP A 840 -6.27 -24.90 -51.69
CA ASP A 840 -7.62 -24.56 -51.26
C ASP A 840 -7.70 -23.89 -49.88
N ASN A 841 -6.67 -24.06 -49.03
CA ASN A 841 -6.66 -23.56 -47.67
C ASN A 841 -5.42 -22.70 -47.32
N HIS A 842 -4.53 -22.38 -48.27
CA HIS A 842 -3.30 -21.64 -47.95
C HIS A 842 -2.96 -20.57 -48.98
N ILE A 843 -2.44 -19.46 -48.46
CA ILE A 843 -1.81 -18.40 -49.24
C ILE A 843 -0.37 -18.18 -48.76
N LEU A 844 0.49 -17.69 -49.66
CA LEU A 844 1.75 -17.05 -49.32
C LEU A 844 1.55 -15.55 -49.40
N LEU A 845 1.88 -14.84 -48.33
CA LEU A 845 1.92 -13.39 -48.30
C LEU A 845 3.36 -12.93 -48.44
N THR A 846 3.57 -11.98 -49.35
CA THR A 846 4.81 -11.23 -49.46
C THR A 846 4.70 -9.99 -48.59
N GLY A 847 5.77 -9.67 -47.87
CA GLY A 847 5.81 -8.53 -46.98
C GLY A 847 7.20 -8.19 -46.49
N LYS A 848 7.24 -7.29 -45.52
CA LYS A 848 8.45 -6.81 -44.86
C LYS A 848 8.21 -6.67 -43.36
N TRP A 849 9.29 -6.56 -42.61
CA TRP A 849 9.23 -6.25 -41.19
C TRP A 849 9.02 -4.75 -40.96
N GLU A 850 8.26 -4.41 -39.92
CA GLU A 850 8.19 -3.05 -39.41
C GLU A 850 9.55 -2.64 -38.83
N ASP A 851 9.94 -1.37 -38.99
CA ASP A 851 11.23 -0.88 -38.49
C ASP A 851 11.12 -0.43 -37.02
N ASN A 852 10.77 -1.35 -36.12
CA ASN A 852 10.37 -1.08 -34.73
C ASN A 852 11.21 -1.82 -33.65
N ASN A 853 12.34 -2.43 -34.04
CA ASN A 853 13.38 -2.98 -33.13
C ASN A 853 14.12 -1.88 -32.35
N ASP A 854 13.38 -1.10 -31.55
CA ASP A 854 13.83 0.13 -30.90
C ASP A 854 14.27 -0.06 -29.43
N MET A 855 14.09 -1.26 -28.85
CA MET A 855 14.54 -1.58 -27.49
C MET A 855 15.88 -2.32 -27.51
N TYR A 856 16.77 -1.96 -26.58
CA TYR A 856 18.08 -2.60 -26.46
C TYR A 856 17.96 -3.92 -25.69
N LEU A 857 18.70 -4.94 -26.13
CA LEU A 857 18.76 -6.23 -25.43
C LEU A 857 19.18 -6.09 -23.96
N GLY A 858 20.07 -5.12 -23.68
CA GLY A 858 20.54 -4.81 -22.34
C GLY A 858 19.44 -4.41 -21.35
N ASP A 859 18.36 -3.77 -21.81
CA ASP A 859 17.22 -3.41 -20.94
C ASP A 859 16.50 -4.68 -20.45
N LEU A 860 16.23 -5.63 -21.34
CA LEU A 860 15.67 -6.93 -20.97
C LEU A 860 16.61 -7.72 -20.06
N GLN A 861 17.91 -7.72 -20.36
CA GLN A 861 18.91 -8.40 -19.55
C GLN A 861 18.98 -7.81 -18.13
N LYS A 862 18.95 -6.48 -17.98
CA LYS A 862 18.92 -5.79 -16.68
C LYS A 862 17.70 -6.22 -15.85
N SER A 863 16.51 -6.18 -16.45
CA SER A 863 15.27 -6.61 -15.80
C SER A 863 15.31 -8.10 -15.42
N ALA A 864 15.73 -8.96 -16.34
CA ALA A 864 15.86 -10.40 -16.09
C ALA A 864 16.88 -10.70 -14.98
N ILE A 865 18.01 -9.97 -14.91
CA ILE A 865 18.99 -10.08 -13.82
C ILE A 865 18.31 -9.82 -12.46
N ASN A 866 17.51 -8.77 -12.34
CA ASN A 866 16.87 -8.44 -11.07
C ASN A 866 15.79 -9.47 -10.69
N VAL A 867 14.98 -9.92 -11.66
CA VAL A 867 14.04 -11.03 -11.45
C VAL A 867 14.78 -12.30 -11.01
N LEU A 868 15.87 -12.68 -11.67
CA LEU A 868 16.63 -13.88 -11.31
C LEU A 868 17.33 -13.75 -9.96
N LYS A 869 17.82 -12.56 -9.57
CA LYS A 869 18.34 -12.34 -8.20
C LYS A 869 17.27 -12.60 -7.15
N MET A 870 16.04 -12.18 -7.39
CA MET A 870 14.91 -12.47 -6.52
C MET A 870 14.58 -13.97 -6.51
N VAL A 871 14.51 -14.63 -7.68
CA VAL A 871 14.30 -16.09 -7.76
C VAL A 871 15.40 -16.85 -7.01
N LEU A 872 16.66 -16.46 -7.18
CA LEU A 872 17.80 -17.04 -6.46
C LEU A 872 17.61 -16.93 -4.95
N LYS A 873 17.29 -15.74 -4.43
CA LYS A 873 17.06 -15.51 -2.99
C LYS A 873 15.87 -16.28 -2.42
N LEU A 874 14.82 -16.51 -3.21
CA LEU A 874 13.58 -17.13 -2.74
C LEU A 874 13.54 -18.65 -2.98
N LYS A 875 14.41 -19.20 -3.84
CA LYS A 875 14.28 -20.60 -4.30
C LYS A 875 15.55 -21.43 -4.16
N TYR A 876 16.72 -20.81 -4.19
CA TYR A 876 18.03 -21.46 -4.00
C TYR A 876 18.57 -21.17 -2.62
#